data_AF-A0A8D0U517-F1
#
_entry.id   AF-A0A8D0U517-F1
#
_cell.length_a   1.000
_cell.length_b   1.000
_cell.length_c   1.000
_cell.angle_alpha   90.00
_cell.angle_beta   90.00
_cell.angle_gamma   90.00
#
_symmetry.space_group_name_H-M   'P 1'
#
loop_
_entity.id
_entity.type
_entity.pdbx_description
1 polymer ?
#
loop_
_entity_poly.entity_id
_entity_poly.type
_entity_poly.pdbx_seq_one_letter_code
_entity_poly.pdbx_strand_id
1 'polypeptide(L)'
;MAESSSDSDHFCSRDRLSRWAASSLQRETRNRHTADVTEKVNTITSTLQDTSRNLRQVDQMLGQYREYSNGQAGAIENLKESLEQSIGQLRSQRLSRNSGGRRSISVTSLSTSDLDGGTVIESHRFPPTSPLKDYGDQQGIKRNRSRTGVRFVQETDDMGQFHAFHQSLRDLSSEQVRLGDDFNRELVRRSRSDAETKRALEELTEKLNEAQRKEVVSDRVERRLQEIEREMRTEREVVERRQDQLGLISLQLQELEQELELSRRLLNQSEGSREILLHQVEELRTQLMKLEGDQKDLQHQVPQISKQQSNHQDKQGDDWRIRRGVEREKENLEKQMSDLRVQLNFSAMAAELEEVKRCMERKDKERVHLAAQVENLTCELENKEKQQLQMLDELKEIQSHFETCDARRKRADLQISKLTQHAEDATKQAEQYLTEFQQSEALRQEAEKRREELKVKAQESIRQWKLKHKKLERALEKQSETLDQLAEKNNQILKEKDELKSQLYAALQQIENLRKELNDVLTKRALQEEELHCKEQKLNDVKSHQADLELEVKDSLDTIHRLEGELKKQSKIQSQMKVDKAHLEEEIAELKKSQAKDKAQLLEMQEAVKDLSAIRADLANKLSEEQKARKEVLKNLSDLKTQAKSKDEETATIITQLKLERDVHQRELEDLTSSLQSVKSKHEQNIQELMKHFKKEKSEAESHIRTLKAESLEDKNMAKVQRCQLEKLKSQYDRLTEELTQNENENKKLKLKYQCLKDQLEEKEKHISNEEEHLRRMEEARLQLKDQLLCLETEQESILGVIGKEIDAACKTFSRDSMEKLKVFSSGPDINYDPHRWLAESKTKLQWLCEELKERENREKSLRHQLMLCRQQLRNMTENKESELQCLFEQIERQEQLLEEIHREKRDLLEETHRKDEEMESLQDRVNALEMSTRVALDHLESVPEKLSLLEDFKGFRDSRSLSERSDGRYSRYRFSRESLQQRQDDTTYRIPNFKDDRDFVERSHAHGLDQSSSWQDHSHFLSSPRFSHLNSFTQRTVAPDSPLIMEDATDLLMDGTSPQSKKEESESK
;
A
#
# COMPACT_ATOMS: atom_id res chain seq x y z
N MET A 1 -39.83 -21.70 -51.67
CA MET A 1 -39.24 -22.16 -52.96
C MET A 1 -38.81 -20.93 -53.74
N ALA A 2 -37.87 -21.08 -54.68
CA ALA A 2 -37.53 -20.13 -55.75
C ALA A 2 -37.23 -18.67 -55.31
N GLU A 3 -35.96 -18.44 -55.01
CA GLU A 3 -35.09 -17.45 -55.70
C GLU A 3 -35.68 -16.26 -56.48
N SER A 4 -35.03 -15.11 -56.25
CA SER A 4 -34.63 -14.11 -57.26
C SER A 4 -35.69 -13.33 -58.05
N SER A 5 -35.85 -12.06 -57.66
CA SER A 5 -35.61 -10.93 -58.57
C SER A 5 -35.45 -9.61 -57.81
N SER A 6 -34.43 -8.81 -58.16
CA SER A 6 -34.44 -7.32 -58.10
C SER A 6 -34.56 -6.64 -56.72
N ASP A 7 -34.23 -5.35 -56.52
CA ASP A 7 -33.54 -4.39 -57.40
C ASP A 7 -32.86 -3.25 -56.59
N SER A 8 -31.83 -2.65 -57.19
CA SER A 8 -31.50 -1.19 -57.12
C SER A 8 -31.23 -0.53 -55.72
N ASP A 9 -30.81 0.73 -55.58
CA ASP A 9 -30.44 1.75 -56.58
C ASP A 9 -29.39 2.76 -56.09
N HIS A 10 -28.84 3.55 -57.03
CA HIS A 10 -28.35 4.97 -56.97
C HIS A 10 -27.68 5.58 -55.70
N PHE A 11 -26.84 6.62 -55.72
CA PHE A 11 -26.12 7.48 -56.68
C PHE A 11 -24.94 8.12 -55.86
N CYS A 12 -23.91 8.82 -56.36
CA CYS A 12 -23.67 9.47 -57.64
C CYS A 12 -22.15 9.55 -57.95
N SER A 13 -21.79 9.42 -59.24
CA SER A 13 -20.94 10.32 -60.05
C SER A 13 -19.75 11.08 -59.41
N ARG A 14 -18.56 11.21 -60.04
CA ARG A 14 -18.04 10.88 -61.39
C ARG A 14 -16.49 11.08 -61.35
N ASP A 15 -15.62 10.65 -62.29
CA ASP A 15 -15.73 10.06 -63.63
C ASP A 15 -14.38 9.39 -64.01
N ARG A 16 -14.39 8.25 -64.74
CA ARG A 16 -13.36 7.78 -65.75
C ARG A 16 -11.89 7.54 -65.30
N LEU A 17 -11.10 6.62 -65.90
CA LEU A 17 -11.32 5.52 -66.88
C LEU A 17 -10.12 4.52 -66.88
N SER A 18 -10.28 3.39 -67.59
CA SER A 18 -9.24 2.42 -68.02
C SER A 18 -8.56 1.58 -66.91
N ARG A 19 -8.71 0.25 -66.74
CA ARG A 19 -9.06 -0.94 -67.57
C ARG A 19 -7.86 -1.65 -68.22
N TRP A 20 -7.87 -3.00 -68.10
CA TRP A 20 -6.93 -4.03 -68.65
C TRP A 20 -5.61 -4.26 -67.87
N ALA A 21 -5.02 -5.46 -67.81
CA ALA A 21 -5.52 -6.84 -68.08
C ALA A 21 -4.48 -7.92 -67.62
N ALA A 22 -4.82 -9.20 -67.87
CA ALA A 22 -3.96 -10.40 -67.93
C ALA A 22 -3.68 -11.21 -66.64
N SER A 23 -4.10 -12.47 -66.70
CA SER A 23 -4.06 -13.51 -65.67
C SER A 23 -2.83 -14.41 -65.75
N SER A 24 -2.54 -15.16 -64.68
CA SER A 24 -2.05 -16.55 -64.79
C SER A 24 -2.52 -17.40 -63.60
N LEU A 25 -3.01 -18.62 -63.86
CA LEU A 25 -3.43 -19.56 -62.81
C LEU A 25 -2.25 -20.38 -62.28
N GLN A 26 -2.19 -20.60 -60.96
CA GLN A 26 -1.95 -21.95 -60.43
C GLN A 26 -2.61 -22.14 -59.05
N ARG A 27 -2.66 -23.39 -58.58
CA ARG A 27 -3.50 -23.82 -57.45
C ARG A 27 -2.81 -23.59 -56.11
N GLU A 28 -3.49 -22.98 -55.14
CA GLU A 28 -3.38 -23.41 -53.73
C GLU A 28 -4.51 -22.90 -52.83
N THR A 29 -5.39 -23.82 -52.40
CA THR A 29 -6.51 -23.53 -51.50
C THR A 29 -6.10 -23.53 -50.03
N ARG A 30 -5.23 -22.59 -49.61
CA ARG A 30 -4.89 -22.41 -48.17
C ARG A 30 -4.64 -20.98 -47.67
N ASN A 31 -4.74 -19.94 -48.50
CA ASN A 31 -4.38 -18.55 -48.13
C ASN A 31 -5.58 -17.58 -47.96
N ARG A 32 -6.74 -18.04 -47.45
CA ARG A 32 -7.89 -17.15 -47.20
C ARG A 32 -7.90 -16.44 -45.84
N HIS A 33 -7.28 -17.00 -44.80
CA HIS A 33 -7.20 -16.36 -43.48
C HIS A 33 -6.04 -15.36 -43.38
N THR A 34 -4.93 -15.61 -44.07
CA THR A 34 -3.77 -14.70 -44.12
C THR A 34 -4.14 -13.37 -44.79
N ALA A 35 -4.87 -13.41 -45.91
CA ALA A 35 -5.38 -12.22 -46.58
C ALA A 35 -6.31 -11.37 -45.68
N ASP A 36 -7.33 -12.00 -45.08
CA ASP A 36 -8.30 -11.35 -44.17
C ASP A 36 -7.61 -10.72 -42.93
N VAL A 37 -6.59 -11.39 -42.36
CA VAL A 37 -5.78 -10.81 -41.28
C VAL A 37 -4.97 -9.61 -41.76
N THR A 38 -4.33 -9.67 -42.94
CA THR A 38 -3.59 -8.51 -43.48
C THR A 38 -4.51 -7.35 -43.85
N GLU A 39 -5.72 -7.60 -44.35
CA GLU A 39 -6.72 -6.57 -44.65
C GLU A 39 -7.21 -5.88 -43.37
N LYS A 40 -7.45 -6.64 -42.30
CA LYS A 40 -7.77 -6.10 -40.96
C LYS A 40 -6.60 -5.32 -40.35
N VAL A 41 -5.36 -5.81 -40.46
CA VAL A 41 -4.17 -5.08 -40.00
C VAL A 41 -3.97 -3.79 -40.80
N ASN A 42 -4.20 -3.80 -42.10
CA ASN A 42 -4.13 -2.59 -42.94
C ASN A 42 -5.26 -1.59 -42.59
N THR A 43 -6.46 -2.07 -42.27
CA THR A 43 -7.59 -1.23 -41.82
C THR A 43 -7.32 -0.59 -40.45
N ILE A 44 -6.77 -1.37 -39.51
CA ILE A 44 -6.32 -0.88 -38.20
C ILE A 44 -5.15 0.12 -38.37
N THR A 45 -4.25 -0.13 -39.32
CA THR A 45 -3.13 0.78 -39.63
C THR A 45 -3.62 2.09 -40.26
N SER A 46 -4.60 2.06 -41.17
CA SER A 46 -5.21 3.28 -41.71
C SER A 46 -5.91 4.06 -40.61
N THR A 47 -6.77 3.43 -39.81
CA THR A 47 -7.49 4.12 -38.72
C THR A 47 -6.55 4.65 -37.63
N LEU A 48 -5.40 4.02 -37.36
CA LEU A 48 -4.34 4.58 -36.53
C LEU A 48 -3.61 5.77 -37.21
N GLN A 49 -3.38 5.72 -38.52
CA GLN A 49 -2.84 6.87 -39.26
C GLN A 49 -3.83 8.05 -39.31
N ASP A 50 -5.12 7.78 -39.48
CA ASP A 50 -6.18 8.79 -39.56
C ASP A 50 -6.49 9.41 -38.19
N THR A 51 -6.49 8.63 -37.11
CA THR A 51 -6.51 9.18 -35.75
C THR A 51 -5.24 9.98 -35.43
N SER A 52 -4.05 9.55 -35.91
CA SER A 52 -2.82 10.35 -35.78
C SER A 52 -2.87 11.66 -36.59
N ARG A 53 -3.47 11.66 -37.79
CA ARG A 53 -3.75 12.89 -38.57
C ARG A 53 -4.69 13.82 -37.82
N ASN A 54 -5.81 13.30 -37.30
CA ASN A 54 -6.79 14.08 -36.54
C ASN A 54 -6.18 14.69 -35.27
N LEU A 55 -5.37 13.93 -34.52
CA LEU A 55 -4.66 14.45 -33.34
C LEU A 55 -3.71 15.59 -33.71
N ARG A 56 -2.90 15.44 -34.77
CA ARG A 56 -2.03 16.52 -35.26
C ARG A 56 -2.81 17.75 -35.72
N GLN A 57 -3.99 17.57 -36.31
CA GLN A 57 -4.86 18.67 -36.69
C GLN A 57 -5.46 19.38 -35.45
N VAL A 58 -5.82 18.64 -34.41
CA VAL A 58 -6.24 19.21 -33.11
C VAL A 58 -5.09 19.96 -32.44
N ASP A 59 -3.87 19.42 -32.41
CA ASP A 59 -2.68 20.12 -31.90
C ASP A 59 -2.41 21.43 -32.67
N GLN A 60 -2.59 21.42 -34.00
CA GLN A 60 -2.43 22.60 -34.85
C GLN A 60 -3.51 23.67 -34.58
N MET A 61 -4.77 23.25 -34.36
CA MET A 61 -5.85 24.15 -33.91
C MET A 61 -5.56 24.71 -32.51
N LEU A 62 -5.07 23.90 -31.58
CA LEU A 62 -4.66 24.34 -30.23
C LEU A 62 -3.41 25.23 -30.28
N GLY A 63 -2.58 25.12 -31.32
CA GLY A 63 -1.54 26.11 -31.64
C GLY A 63 -2.16 27.45 -31.99
N GLN A 64 -3.06 27.48 -32.99
CA GLN A 64 -3.76 28.70 -33.43
C GLN A 64 -4.53 29.38 -32.30
N TYR A 65 -5.22 28.63 -31.42
CA TYR A 65 -5.90 29.22 -30.25
C TYR A 65 -4.93 29.83 -29.24
N ARG A 66 -3.73 29.27 -29.06
CA ARG A 66 -2.67 29.87 -28.22
C ARG A 66 -2.07 31.11 -28.86
N GLU A 67 -1.83 31.10 -30.17
CA GLU A 67 -1.38 32.28 -30.92
C GLU A 67 -2.42 33.42 -30.86
N TYR A 68 -3.71 33.11 -31.02
CA TYR A 68 -4.79 34.08 -30.92
C TYR A 68 -4.96 34.64 -29.50
N SER A 69 -4.85 33.78 -28.48
CA SER A 69 -4.85 34.18 -27.06
C SER A 69 -3.67 35.09 -26.72
N ASN A 70 -2.46 34.74 -27.18
CA ASN A 70 -1.26 35.57 -27.01
C ASN A 70 -1.38 36.91 -27.75
N GLY A 71 -1.98 36.93 -28.94
CA GLY A 71 -2.29 38.16 -29.68
C GLY A 71 -3.31 39.05 -28.95
N GLN A 72 -4.34 38.45 -28.35
CA GLN A 72 -5.29 39.17 -27.49
C GLN A 72 -4.62 39.70 -26.21
N ALA A 73 -3.74 38.93 -25.58
CA ALA A 73 -2.97 39.36 -24.40
C ALA A 73 -2.09 40.57 -24.75
N GLY A 74 -1.32 40.50 -25.85
CA GLY A 74 -0.51 41.63 -26.32
C GLY A 74 -1.33 42.85 -26.74
N ALA A 75 -2.53 42.67 -27.32
CA ALA A 75 -3.45 43.78 -27.60
C ALA A 75 -3.98 44.43 -26.31
N ILE A 76 -4.29 43.64 -25.28
CA ILE A 76 -4.69 44.14 -23.95
C ILE A 76 -3.52 44.84 -23.25
N GLU A 77 -2.30 44.34 -23.40
CA GLU A 77 -1.08 44.95 -22.85
C GLU A 77 -0.76 46.29 -23.51
N ASN A 78 -0.80 46.37 -24.85
CA ASN A 78 -0.68 47.63 -25.59
C ASN A 78 -1.77 48.65 -25.22
N LEU A 79 -3.00 48.19 -24.96
CA LEU A 79 -4.11 49.04 -24.49
C LEU A 79 -3.89 49.52 -23.05
N LYS A 80 -3.35 48.68 -22.16
CA LYS A 80 -2.95 49.07 -20.79
C LYS A 80 -1.83 50.10 -20.83
N GLU A 81 -0.78 49.86 -21.62
CA GLU A 81 0.33 50.81 -21.75
C GLU A 81 -0.15 52.15 -22.32
N SER A 82 -1.01 52.13 -23.35
CA SER A 82 -1.66 53.34 -23.89
C SER A 82 -2.49 54.10 -22.82
N LEU A 83 -3.17 53.36 -21.94
CA LEU A 83 -3.90 53.93 -20.80
C LEU A 83 -2.96 54.52 -19.74
N GLU A 84 -1.87 53.84 -19.40
CA GLU A 84 -0.88 54.33 -18.44
C GLU A 84 -0.10 55.53 -18.98
N GLN A 85 0.25 55.54 -20.27
CA GLN A 85 0.82 56.71 -20.94
C GLN A 85 -0.17 57.88 -20.93
N SER A 86 -1.45 57.66 -21.20
CA SER A 86 -2.51 58.69 -21.13
C SER A 86 -2.72 59.21 -19.70
N ILE A 87 -2.73 58.33 -18.69
CA ILE A 87 -2.77 58.69 -17.27
C ILE A 87 -1.49 59.45 -16.87
N GLY A 88 -0.33 59.08 -17.41
CA GLY A 88 0.94 59.77 -17.24
C GLY A 88 0.93 61.18 -17.83
N GLN A 89 0.37 61.36 -19.03
CA GLN A 89 0.14 62.67 -19.63
C GLN A 89 -0.82 63.51 -18.79
N LEU A 90 -1.95 62.96 -18.35
CA LEU A 90 -2.91 63.64 -17.47
C LEU A 90 -2.31 64.00 -16.10
N ARG A 91 -1.45 63.16 -15.52
CA ARG A 91 -0.70 63.47 -14.29
C ARG A 91 0.31 64.58 -14.52
N SER A 92 1.08 64.52 -15.62
CA SER A 92 2.05 65.57 -15.99
C SER A 92 1.38 66.91 -16.27
N GLN A 93 0.21 66.90 -16.93
CA GLN A 93 -0.58 68.10 -17.21
C GLN A 93 -1.21 68.71 -15.94
N ARG A 94 -1.56 67.89 -14.94
CA ARG A 94 -1.97 68.37 -13.61
C ARG A 94 -0.78 68.93 -12.81
N LEU A 95 0.38 68.26 -12.84
CA LEU A 95 1.61 68.73 -12.19
C LEU A 95 2.05 70.08 -12.76
N SER A 96 2.03 70.25 -14.08
CA SER A 96 2.34 71.51 -14.77
C SER A 96 1.38 72.67 -14.45
N ARG A 97 0.19 72.40 -13.90
CA ARG A 97 -0.76 73.45 -13.45
C ARG A 97 -0.61 73.80 -11.97
N ASN A 98 0.13 73.01 -11.19
CA ASN A 98 0.19 73.13 -9.72
C ASN A 98 1.53 73.66 -9.19
N SER A 99 2.52 73.92 -10.04
CA SER A 99 3.83 74.48 -9.64
C SER A 99 3.80 76.01 -9.50
N GLY A 100 3.02 76.54 -8.54
CA GLY A 100 3.03 77.99 -8.29
C GLY A 100 2.16 78.53 -7.13
N GLY A 101 2.81 79.02 -6.08
CA GLY A 101 2.27 80.09 -5.22
C GLY A 101 1.34 79.70 -4.06
N ARG A 102 1.52 80.36 -2.91
CA ARG A 102 0.58 80.33 -1.78
C ARG A 102 -0.40 81.52 -1.85
N ARG A 103 -1.49 81.39 -1.07
CA ARG A 103 -2.50 82.39 -0.68
C ARG A 103 -3.74 82.47 -1.58
N SER A 104 -4.82 81.93 -1.05
CA SER A 104 -6.20 82.14 -1.47
C SER A 104 -6.60 83.62 -1.34
N ILE A 105 -7.18 84.17 -2.41
CA ILE A 105 -8.02 85.37 -2.43
C ILE A 105 -9.24 85.04 -3.30
N SER A 106 -10.41 85.58 -2.93
CA SER A 106 -11.70 85.26 -3.55
C SER A 106 -11.88 85.83 -4.96
N VAL A 107 -12.35 85.00 -5.88
CA VAL A 107 -13.13 85.34 -7.09
C VAL A 107 -14.09 84.17 -7.31
N THR A 108 -15.41 84.29 -7.11
CA THR A 108 -16.39 85.16 -7.79
C THR A 108 -16.54 84.80 -9.27
N SER A 109 -17.56 83.99 -9.57
CA SER A 109 -17.93 83.61 -10.93
C SER A 109 -18.87 84.64 -11.57
N LEU A 110 -18.31 85.44 -12.48
CA LEU A 110 -19.02 86.02 -13.63
C LEU A 110 -18.41 85.37 -14.89
N SER A 111 -19.10 85.15 -16.00
CA SER A 111 -20.53 84.94 -16.30
C SER A 111 -20.59 84.33 -17.71
N THR A 112 -21.73 83.77 -18.11
CA THR A 112 -21.97 83.25 -19.46
C THR A 112 -21.74 84.27 -20.57
N SER A 113 -21.12 83.86 -21.69
CA SER A 113 -21.52 84.23 -23.07
C SER A 113 -20.53 83.69 -24.13
N ASP A 114 -20.85 83.56 -25.42
CA ASP A 114 -22.09 83.14 -26.12
C ASP A 114 -21.74 82.96 -27.61
N LEU A 115 -22.11 81.82 -28.22
CA LEU A 115 -22.08 81.51 -29.67
C LEU A 115 -22.99 80.28 -29.89
N ASP A 116 -23.80 80.13 -30.94
CA ASP A 116 -24.22 80.97 -32.08
C ASP A 116 -25.55 80.34 -32.61
N GLY A 117 -26.44 80.92 -33.42
CA GLY A 117 -26.54 82.25 -34.02
C GLY A 117 -27.58 82.23 -35.16
N GLY A 118 -28.49 83.22 -35.20
CA GLY A 118 -29.54 83.32 -36.25
C GLY A 118 -30.70 82.32 -36.11
N THR A 119 -31.85 82.49 -36.77
CA THR A 119 -32.34 83.60 -37.61
C THR A 119 -33.89 83.56 -37.57
N VAL A 120 -34.59 84.63 -37.16
CA VAL A 120 -35.21 85.66 -38.02
C VAL A 120 -36.59 85.30 -38.60
N ILE A 121 -37.63 86.08 -38.20
CA ILE A 121 -38.76 86.58 -39.04
C ILE A 121 -39.84 85.55 -39.51
N GLU A 122 -41.14 85.85 -39.67
CA GLU A 122 -42.00 87.00 -39.32
C GLU A 122 -43.48 86.58 -39.34
N SER A 123 -44.35 87.35 -38.67
CA SER A 123 -45.81 87.40 -38.89
C SER A 123 -46.59 86.07 -38.66
N HIS A 124 -47.89 86.06 -38.40
CA HIS A 124 -48.91 87.11 -38.21
C HIS A 124 -48.68 87.87 -36.84
N ARG A 125 -49.56 88.66 -36.20
CA ARG A 125 -50.96 88.39 -35.80
C ARG A 125 -51.12 86.94 -35.27
N PHE A 126 -52.23 86.65 -34.59
CA PHE A 126 -52.75 85.28 -34.42
C PHE A 126 -51.87 84.29 -33.61
N PRO A 127 -52.50 83.26 -32.99
CA PRO A 127 -52.21 83.06 -31.57
C PRO A 127 -51.83 81.60 -31.22
N PRO A 128 -52.57 80.76 -30.46
CA PRO A 128 -52.00 79.52 -29.94
C PRO A 128 -52.08 78.37 -30.94
N THR A 129 -51.19 77.39 -30.78
CA THR A 129 -51.56 75.97 -30.92
C THR A 129 -50.72 75.10 -29.98
N SER A 130 -51.32 74.65 -28.88
CA SER A 130 -51.21 73.24 -28.47
C SER A 130 -51.66 72.36 -29.66
N PRO A 131 -51.28 71.06 -29.76
CA PRO A 131 -51.93 70.07 -28.88
C PRO A 131 -51.18 68.73 -28.72
N LEU A 132 -51.93 67.72 -28.23
CA LEU A 132 -51.74 66.27 -28.40
C LEU A 132 -50.53 65.65 -27.63
N LYS A 133 -50.76 64.77 -26.66
CA LYS A 133 -51.21 63.34 -26.75
C LYS A 133 -50.04 62.39 -27.03
N ASP A 134 -50.01 61.16 -26.50
CA ASP A 134 -51.18 60.31 -26.20
C ASP A 134 -51.20 59.64 -24.80
N TYR A 135 -52.31 58.92 -24.55
CA TYR A 135 -52.72 58.04 -23.43
C TYR A 135 -51.65 57.55 -22.43
N GLY A 136 -51.95 57.30 -21.15
CA GLY A 136 -53.22 56.94 -20.50
C GLY A 136 -53.05 55.60 -19.75
N ASP A 137 -53.82 55.21 -18.73
CA ASP A 137 -54.99 55.84 -18.12
C ASP A 137 -55.09 55.57 -16.60
N GLN A 138 -55.49 56.62 -15.88
CA GLN A 138 -56.58 56.68 -14.88
C GLN A 138 -56.88 55.49 -13.94
N GLN A 139 -56.78 55.72 -12.62
CA GLN A 139 -57.90 55.77 -11.63
C GLN A 139 -57.37 55.87 -10.18
N GLY A 140 -57.85 56.74 -9.28
CA GLY A 140 -58.76 57.87 -9.49
C GLY A 140 -59.13 58.65 -8.20
N ILE A 141 -59.27 59.99 -8.33
CA ILE A 141 -60.25 60.90 -7.68
C ILE A 141 -60.57 60.65 -6.17
N LYS A 142 -60.25 61.56 -5.23
CA LYS A 142 -61.00 62.82 -4.99
C LYS A 142 -60.27 63.87 -4.13
N ARG A 143 -60.14 65.08 -4.69
CA ARG A 143 -60.37 66.45 -4.11
C ARG A 143 -60.09 66.65 -2.60
N ASN A 144 -59.27 67.65 -2.22
CA ASN A 144 -59.74 69.04 -2.23
C ASN A 144 -58.65 70.15 -2.29
N ARG A 145 -58.97 71.19 -3.08
CA ARG A 145 -58.54 72.61 -3.10
C ARG A 145 -57.13 73.09 -2.64
N SER A 146 -56.53 73.86 -3.53
CA SER A 146 -55.38 74.76 -3.37
C SER A 146 -55.70 76.10 -2.67
N ARG A 147 -54.70 76.73 -2.01
CA ARG A 147 -54.06 77.97 -2.55
C ARG A 147 -52.82 78.43 -1.74
N THR A 148 -51.90 79.10 -2.43
CA THR A 148 -50.71 79.76 -1.87
C THR A 148 -51.06 81.08 -1.18
N GLY A 149 -50.37 81.44 -0.10
CA GLY A 149 -50.44 82.76 0.51
C GLY A 149 -49.40 82.96 1.61
N VAL A 150 -48.45 83.88 1.41
CA VAL A 150 -47.42 84.21 2.42
C VAL A 150 -47.98 85.20 3.44
N ARG A 151 -47.90 84.84 4.72
CA ARG A 151 -47.99 85.77 5.86
C ARG A 151 -47.03 85.30 6.95
N PHE A 152 -46.32 86.23 7.57
CA PHE A 152 -45.65 86.00 8.85
C PHE A 152 -46.69 86.13 9.96
N VAL A 153 -46.93 85.04 10.70
CA VAL A 153 -47.74 85.03 11.93
C VAL A 153 -47.07 84.07 12.92
N GLN A 154 -46.45 84.66 13.94
CA GLN A 154 -46.41 84.18 15.32
C GLN A 154 -46.25 82.66 15.58
N GLU A 155 -45.02 82.16 15.43
CA GLU A 155 -44.24 81.50 16.51
C GLU A 155 -44.85 80.31 17.31
N THR A 156 -45.94 79.66 16.90
CA THR A 156 -46.57 78.58 17.70
C THR A 156 -46.66 77.18 17.07
N ASP A 157 -46.40 77.00 15.77
CA ASP A 157 -46.54 75.69 15.08
C ASP A 157 -45.22 74.93 14.87
N ASP A 158 -44.08 75.47 15.33
CA ASP A 158 -42.75 74.89 15.05
C ASP A 158 -42.53 73.52 15.75
N MET A 159 -43.20 73.30 16.89
CA MET A 159 -43.18 72.02 17.62
C MET A 159 -43.65 70.83 16.77
N GLY A 160 -44.55 71.03 15.80
CA GLY A 160 -44.97 69.95 14.89
C GLY A 160 -43.84 69.50 13.95
N GLN A 161 -43.04 70.45 13.45
CA GLN A 161 -41.90 70.16 12.57
C GLN A 161 -40.71 69.63 13.37
N PHE A 162 -40.43 70.18 14.55
CA PHE A 162 -39.45 69.60 15.47
C PHE A 162 -39.82 68.20 15.94
N HIS A 163 -41.10 67.91 16.20
CA HIS A 163 -41.53 66.54 16.52
C HIS A 163 -41.39 65.60 15.32
N ALA A 164 -41.76 66.01 14.10
CA ALA A 164 -41.53 65.21 12.89
C ALA A 164 -40.03 64.96 12.63
N PHE A 165 -39.15 65.92 12.92
CA PHE A 165 -37.70 65.79 12.80
C PHE A 165 -37.10 64.90 13.90
N HIS A 166 -37.48 65.10 15.17
CA HIS A 166 -37.05 64.23 16.26
C HIS A 166 -37.60 62.81 16.14
N GLN A 167 -38.79 62.63 15.57
CA GLN A 167 -39.32 61.33 15.21
C GLN A 167 -38.52 60.72 14.06
N SER A 168 -38.28 61.45 12.97
CA SER A 168 -37.39 60.99 11.89
C SER A 168 -35.98 60.61 12.37
N LEU A 169 -35.42 61.32 13.37
CA LEU A 169 -34.15 60.98 14.01
C LEU A 169 -34.23 59.74 14.91
N ARG A 170 -35.33 59.55 15.65
CA ARG A 170 -35.58 58.32 16.42
C ARG A 170 -35.80 57.13 15.51
N ASP A 171 -36.57 57.31 14.45
CA ASP A 171 -36.85 56.30 13.44
C ASP A 171 -35.56 55.92 12.72
N LEU A 172 -34.75 56.88 12.27
CA LEU A 172 -33.41 56.64 11.70
C LEU A 172 -32.46 55.96 12.70
N SER A 173 -32.47 56.37 13.97
CA SER A 173 -31.69 55.69 15.02
C SER A 173 -32.19 54.26 15.27
N SER A 174 -33.49 54.00 15.14
CA SER A 174 -34.08 52.67 15.26
C SER A 174 -33.79 51.80 14.03
N GLU A 175 -33.74 52.40 12.83
CA GLU A 175 -33.30 51.74 11.61
C GLU A 175 -31.80 51.45 11.63
N GLN A 176 -30.97 52.33 12.21
CA GLN A 176 -29.55 52.08 12.42
C GLN A 176 -29.31 50.94 13.42
N VAL A 177 -30.11 50.85 14.50
CA VAL A 177 -30.08 49.71 15.43
C VAL A 177 -30.58 48.44 14.75
N ARG A 178 -31.73 48.48 14.05
CA ARG A 178 -32.27 47.33 13.30
C ARG A 178 -31.29 46.83 12.25
N LEU A 179 -30.65 47.73 11.50
CA LEU A 179 -29.64 47.38 10.52
C LEU A 179 -28.38 46.79 11.18
N GLY A 180 -28.01 47.26 12.39
CA GLY A 180 -27.00 46.63 13.22
C GLY A 180 -27.36 45.20 13.62
N ASP A 181 -28.61 44.97 14.06
CA ASP A 181 -29.12 43.63 14.38
C ASP A 181 -29.24 42.74 13.13
N ASP A 182 -29.62 43.28 11.98
CA ASP A 182 -29.67 42.58 10.70
C ASP A 182 -28.26 42.22 10.23
N PHE A 183 -27.26 43.11 10.39
CA PHE A 183 -25.85 42.79 10.17
C PHE A 183 -25.32 41.75 11.16
N ASN A 184 -25.72 41.80 12.44
CA ASN A 184 -25.35 40.76 13.42
C ASN A 184 -25.97 39.40 13.06
N ARG A 185 -27.22 39.37 12.59
CA ARG A 185 -27.90 38.16 12.07
C ARG A 185 -27.22 37.66 10.78
N GLU A 186 -26.81 38.55 9.89
CA GLU A 186 -26.04 38.23 8.68
C GLU A 186 -24.68 37.62 9.04
N LEU A 187 -23.95 38.21 10.00
CA LEU A 187 -22.64 37.76 10.44
C LEU A 187 -22.74 36.41 11.18
N VAL A 188 -23.75 36.19 12.02
CA VAL A 188 -24.04 34.87 12.63
C VAL A 188 -24.42 33.83 11.56
N ARG A 189 -25.21 34.20 10.55
CA ARG A 189 -25.61 33.29 9.47
C ARG A 189 -24.45 32.96 8.53
N ARG A 190 -23.55 33.91 8.25
CA ARG A 190 -22.27 33.65 7.58
C ARG A 190 -21.37 32.75 8.41
N SER A 191 -21.14 33.06 9.68
CA SER A 191 -20.37 32.19 10.59
C SER A 191 -20.91 30.76 10.66
N ARG A 192 -22.23 30.56 10.56
CA ARG A 192 -22.84 29.23 10.42
C ARG A 192 -22.53 28.59 9.06
N SER A 193 -22.72 29.31 7.95
CA SER A 193 -22.43 28.82 6.61
C SER A 193 -20.93 28.52 6.39
N ASP A 194 -20.04 29.31 6.98
CA ASP A 194 -18.59 29.10 7.01
C ASP A 194 -18.23 27.88 7.88
N ALA A 195 -18.95 27.64 8.98
CA ALA A 195 -18.80 26.43 9.78
C ALA A 195 -19.41 25.18 9.12
N GLU A 196 -20.44 25.35 8.26
CA GLU A 196 -21.06 24.27 7.49
C GLU A 196 -20.20 23.90 6.27
N THR A 197 -19.62 24.88 5.58
CA THR A 197 -18.65 24.63 4.50
C THR A 197 -17.32 24.08 5.03
N LYS A 198 -16.85 24.52 6.21
CA LYS A 198 -15.73 23.85 6.90
C LYS A 198 -16.06 22.40 7.23
N ARG A 199 -17.22 22.11 7.85
CA ARG A 199 -17.65 20.73 8.08
C ARG A 199 -17.79 19.89 6.80
N ALA A 200 -18.28 20.48 5.71
CA ALA A 200 -18.34 19.78 4.43
C ALA A 200 -16.95 19.51 3.82
N LEU A 201 -15.99 20.42 3.99
CA LEU A 201 -14.58 20.22 3.60
C LEU A 201 -13.87 19.20 4.51
N GLU A 202 -14.17 19.19 5.80
CA GLU A 202 -13.71 18.19 6.78
C GLU A 202 -14.28 16.81 6.43
N GLU A 203 -15.59 16.70 6.15
CA GLU A 203 -16.25 15.46 5.73
C GLU A 203 -15.75 14.96 4.35
N LEU A 204 -15.45 15.86 3.41
CA LEU A 204 -14.78 15.51 2.15
C LEU A 204 -13.33 15.07 2.36
N THR A 205 -12.62 15.67 3.31
CA THR A 205 -11.25 15.27 3.69
C THR A 205 -11.26 13.91 4.40
N GLU A 206 -12.26 13.65 5.25
CA GLU A 206 -12.47 12.37 5.90
C GLU A 206 -12.84 11.28 4.88
N LYS A 207 -13.73 11.56 3.92
CA LYS A 207 -14.04 10.66 2.80
C LYS A 207 -12.83 10.41 1.88
N LEU A 208 -11.96 11.40 1.67
CA LEU A 208 -10.71 11.23 0.95
C LEU A 208 -9.74 10.31 1.73
N ASN A 209 -9.59 10.54 3.04
CA ASN A 209 -8.81 9.68 3.93
C ASN A 209 -9.39 8.25 4.02
N GLU A 210 -10.71 8.09 3.98
CA GLU A 210 -11.38 6.78 3.93
C GLU A 210 -11.20 6.08 2.58
N ALA A 211 -11.26 6.79 1.46
CA ALA A 211 -10.94 6.23 0.15
C ALA A 211 -9.47 5.75 0.12
N GLN A 212 -8.55 6.54 0.67
CA GLN A 212 -7.13 6.20 0.82
C GLN A 212 -6.87 5.10 1.86
N ARG A 213 -7.82 4.81 2.77
CA ARG A 213 -7.81 3.64 3.67
C ARG A 213 -8.45 2.40 3.04
N LYS A 214 -9.38 2.54 2.09
CA LYS A 214 -10.15 1.44 1.48
C LYS A 214 -9.50 0.84 0.23
N GLU A 215 -8.58 1.55 -0.44
CA GLU A 215 -7.60 0.91 -1.35
C GLU A 215 -6.17 1.20 -0.89
N VAL A 216 -5.63 0.31 -0.04
CA VAL A 216 -4.22 0.37 0.35
C VAL A 216 -3.37 0.06 -0.89
N VAL A 217 -2.79 1.11 -1.48
CA VAL A 217 -1.92 0.99 -2.65
C VAL A 217 -0.73 0.07 -2.37
N SER A 218 -0.25 0.03 -1.11
CA SER A 218 0.75 -0.95 -0.66
C SER A 218 0.29 -2.38 -0.91
N ASP A 219 -0.86 -2.82 -0.39
CA ASP A 219 -1.37 -4.19 -0.55
C ASP A 219 -1.55 -4.58 -2.03
N ARG A 220 -1.89 -3.62 -2.89
CA ARG A 220 -2.04 -3.87 -4.34
C ARG A 220 -0.70 -3.97 -5.05
N VAL A 221 0.27 -3.12 -4.68
CA VAL A 221 1.65 -3.21 -5.16
C VAL A 221 2.32 -4.47 -4.63
N GLU A 222 2.13 -4.82 -3.36
CA GLU A 222 2.66 -6.02 -2.73
C GLU A 222 2.09 -7.29 -3.37
N ARG A 223 0.77 -7.39 -3.56
CA ARG A 223 0.18 -8.53 -4.30
C ARG A 223 0.80 -8.68 -5.69
N ARG A 224 1.02 -7.59 -6.43
CA ARG A 224 1.66 -7.65 -7.76
C ARG A 224 3.17 -7.92 -7.69
N LEU A 225 3.88 -7.47 -6.65
CA LEU A 225 5.29 -7.82 -6.41
C LEU A 225 5.42 -9.30 -6.07
N GLN A 226 4.60 -9.83 -5.16
CA GLN A 226 4.54 -11.27 -4.86
C GLN A 226 4.14 -12.09 -6.10
N GLU A 227 3.29 -11.56 -6.98
CA GLU A 227 2.93 -12.20 -8.25
C GLU A 227 4.11 -12.23 -9.22
N ILE A 228 4.81 -11.10 -9.40
CA ILE A 228 6.06 -11.02 -10.18
C ILE A 228 7.15 -11.93 -9.59
N GLU A 229 7.27 -12.06 -8.27
CA GLU A 229 8.20 -13.02 -7.67
C GLU A 229 7.81 -14.48 -7.96
N ARG A 230 6.51 -14.81 -8.01
CA ARG A 230 6.05 -16.16 -8.41
C ARG A 230 6.33 -16.41 -9.89
N GLU A 231 6.02 -15.44 -10.76
CA GLU A 231 6.35 -15.44 -12.18
C GLU A 231 7.86 -15.70 -12.36
N MET A 232 8.72 -14.86 -11.77
CA MET A 232 10.19 -15.00 -11.83
C MET A 232 10.73 -16.32 -11.23
N ARG A 233 10.12 -16.88 -10.18
CA ARG A 233 10.49 -18.21 -9.66
C ARG A 233 10.19 -19.29 -10.71
N THR A 234 8.98 -19.29 -11.28
CA THR A 234 8.61 -20.28 -12.29
C THR A 234 9.38 -20.14 -13.61
N GLU A 235 9.74 -18.91 -14.02
CA GLU A 235 10.61 -18.71 -15.19
C GLU A 235 12.02 -19.25 -14.94
N ARG A 236 12.59 -19.04 -13.73
CA ARG A 236 13.89 -19.62 -13.36
C ARG A 236 13.85 -21.14 -13.40
N GLU A 237 12.86 -21.78 -12.79
CA GLU A 237 12.72 -23.24 -12.87
C GLU A 237 12.57 -23.75 -14.31
N VAL A 238 11.97 -22.97 -15.22
CA VAL A 238 11.83 -23.34 -16.65
C VAL A 238 13.14 -23.13 -17.42
N VAL A 239 13.97 -22.16 -17.04
CA VAL A 239 15.32 -21.98 -17.58
C VAL A 239 16.26 -23.06 -17.06
N GLU A 240 16.24 -23.34 -15.76
CA GLU A 240 17.02 -24.37 -15.07
C GLU A 240 16.75 -25.75 -15.69
N ARG A 241 15.48 -26.19 -15.76
CA ARG A 241 15.08 -27.44 -16.43
C ARG A 241 15.49 -27.53 -17.91
N ARG A 242 15.64 -26.40 -18.61
CA ARG A 242 16.17 -26.38 -20.00
C ARG A 242 17.69 -26.49 -20.03
N GLN A 243 18.36 -25.88 -19.06
CA GLN A 243 19.81 -25.95 -18.89
C GLN A 243 20.24 -27.37 -18.49
N ASP A 244 19.48 -28.04 -17.63
CA ASP A 244 19.65 -29.47 -17.29
C ASP A 244 19.45 -30.37 -18.51
N GLN A 245 18.40 -30.12 -19.31
CA GLN A 245 18.14 -30.87 -20.55
C GLN A 245 19.26 -30.70 -21.58
N LEU A 246 19.82 -29.49 -21.71
CA LEU A 246 20.98 -29.25 -22.57
C LEU A 246 22.25 -29.90 -22.01
N GLY A 247 22.45 -29.91 -20.69
CA GLY A 247 23.54 -30.63 -20.03
C GLY A 247 23.48 -32.14 -20.27
N LEU A 248 22.30 -32.75 -20.13
CA LEU A 248 22.09 -34.17 -20.36
C LEU A 248 22.31 -34.57 -21.83
N ILE A 249 21.84 -33.75 -22.77
CA ILE A 249 22.10 -33.94 -24.21
C ILE A 249 23.59 -33.77 -24.52
N SER A 250 24.28 -32.82 -23.89
CA SER A 250 25.72 -32.64 -24.03
C SER A 250 26.52 -33.84 -23.50
N LEU A 251 26.07 -34.46 -22.41
CA LEU A 251 26.68 -35.67 -21.86
C LEU A 251 26.53 -36.85 -22.84
N GLN A 252 25.31 -37.08 -23.34
CA GLN A 252 25.02 -38.15 -24.30
C GLN A 252 25.80 -38.00 -25.62
N LEU A 253 26.01 -36.78 -26.10
CA LEU A 253 26.87 -36.52 -27.26
C LEU A 253 28.34 -36.86 -26.94
N GLN A 254 28.84 -36.46 -25.76
CA GLN A 254 30.21 -36.74 -25.33
C GLN A 254 30.47 -38.23 -25.06
N GLU A 255 29.46 -39.00 -24.64
CA GLU A 255 29.51 -40.46 -24.51
C GLU A 255 29.58 -41.14 -25.89
N LEU A 256 28.68 -40.77 -26.82
CA LEU A 256 28.66 -41.31 -28.19
C LEU A 256 29.93 -40.97 -28.98
N GLU A 257 30.52 -39.79 -28.79
CA GLU A 257 31.82 -39.44 -29.38
C GLU A 257 32.96 -40.32 -28.83
N GLN A 258 32.93 -40.66 -27.54
CA GLN A 258 33.91 -41.55 -26.93
C GLN A 258 33.75 -43.01 -27.39
N GLU A 259 32.53 -43.54 -27.47
CA GLU A 259 32.28 -44.90 -27.98
C GLU A 259 32.70 -45.04 -29.45
N LEU A 260 32.44 -44.03 -30.28
CA LEU A 260 32.84 -44.00 -31.68
C LEU A 260 34.37 -43.95 -31.82
N GLU A 261 35.05 -43.11 -31.03
CA GLU A 261 36.51 -43.00 -31.04
C GLU A 261 37.19 -44.27 -30.48
N LEU A 262 36.61 -44.92 -29.45
CA LEU A 262 37.07 -46.23 -28.95
C LEU A 262 36.91 -47.33 -29.98
N SER A 263 35.73 -47.42 -30.63
CA SER A 263 35.46 -48.38 -31.71
C SER A 263 36.45 -48.22 -32.86
N ARG A 264 36.75 -46.96 -33.23
CA ARG A 264 37.71 -46.63 -34.28
C ARG A 264 39.15 -46.99 -33.92
N ARG A 265 39.53 -46.87 -32.63
CA ARG A 265 40.83 -47.32 -32.12
C ARG A 265 40.96 -48.84 -32.07
N LEU A 266 39.91 -49.59 -31.72
CA LEU A 266 39.91 -51.06 -31.78
C LEU A 266 40.02 -51.55 -33.23
N LEU A 267 39.31 -50.91 -34.18
CA LEU A 267 39.41 -51.27 -35.59
C LEU A 267 40.85 -51.15 -36.09
N ASN A 268 41.50 -49.99 -35.87
CA ASN A 268 42.90 -49.76 -36.25
C ASN A 268 43.87 -50.79 -35.62
N GLN A 269 43.63 -51.24 -34.38
CA GLN A 269 44.43 -52.30 -33.74
C GLN A 269 44.22 -53.67 -34.40
N SER A 270 42.99 -53.99 -34.79
CA SER A 270 42.70 -55.26 -35.50
C SER A 270 43.25 -55.26 -36.93
N GLU A 271 43.23 -54.12 -37.62
CA GLU A 271 43.80 -53.97 -38.96
C GLU A 271 45.33 -54.09 -38.93
N GLY A 272 46.02 -53.42 -38.00
CA GLY A 272 47.46 -53.60 -37.81
C GLY A 272 47.85 -55.04 -37.42
N SER A 273 47.04 -55.71 -36.58
CA SER A 273 47.25 -57.12 -36.23
C SER A 273 47.11 -58.05 -37.44
N ARG A 274 46.12 -57.77 -38.31
CA ARG A 274 45.90 -58.49 -39.57
C ARG A 274 47.06 -58.25 -40.56
N GLU A 275 47.59 -57.03 -40.63
CA GLU A 275 48.71 -56.69 -41.51
C GLU A 275 50.03 -57.36 -41.09
N ILE A 276 50.29 -57.47 -39.78
CA ILE A 276 51.43 -58.23 -39.23
C ILE A 276 51.29 -59.73 -39.57
N LEU A 277 50.09 -60.31 -39.42
CA LEU A 277 49.84 -61.70 -39.79
C LEU A 277 49.97 -61.96 -41.30
N LEU A 278 49.57 -61.00 -42.14
CA LEU A 278 49.77 -61.09 -43.59
C LEU A 278 51.27 -61.06 -43.94
N HIS A 279 52.05 -60.16 -43.33
CA HIS A 279 53.52 -60.15 -43.50
C HIS A 279 54.16 -61.47 -43.08
N GLN A 280 53.76 -62.06 -41.94
CA GLN A 280 54.27 -63.37 -41.50
C GLN A 280 53.92 -64.50 -42.50
N VAL A 281 52.70 -64.50 -43.05
CA VAL A 281 52.28 -65.48 -44.07
C VAL A 281 53.07 -65.32 -45.38
N GLU A 282 53.39 -64.09 -45.79
CA GLU A 282 54.17 -63.84 -47.00
C GLU A 282 55.67 -64.11 -46.78
N GLU A 283 56.21 -63.81 -45.60
CA GLU A 283 57.57 -64.16 -45.23
C GLU A 283 57.76 -65.69 -45.20
N LEU A 284 56.84 -66.44 -44.58
CA LEU A 284 56.82 -67.91 -44.63
C LEU A 284 56.68 -68.47 -46.06
N ARG A 285 55.91 -67.81 -46.93
CA ARG A 285 55.84 -68.20 -48.36
C ARG A 285 57.17 -67.98 -49.09
N THR A 286 57.89 -66.88 -48.81
CA THR A 286 59.22 -66.66 -49.40
C THR A 286 60.29 -67.61 -48.85
N GLN A 287 60.16 -68.06 -47.59
CA GLN A 287 61.03 -69.09 -47.00
C GLN A 287 60.77 -70.46 -47.65
N LEU A 288 59.50 -70.85 -47.83
CA LEU A 288 59.13 -72.07 -48.56
C LEU A 288 59.63 -72.03 -50.02
N MET A 289 59.46 -70.92 -50.73
CA MET A 289 59.93 -70.77 -52.12
C MET A 289 61.46 -70.88 -52.26
N LYS A 290 62.22 -70.50 -51.23
CA LYS A 290 63.69 -70.71 -51.18
C LYS A 290 64.04 -72.18 -50.96
N LEU A 291 63.45 -72.83 -49.95
CA LEU A 291 63.68 -74.25 -49.68
C LEU A 291 63.25 -75.16 -50.85
N GLU A 292 62.19 -74.80 -51.57
CA GLU A 292 61.73 -75.52 -52.78
C GLU A 292 62.60 -75.23 -54.03
N GLY A 293 63.50 -74.24 -53.95
CA GLY A 293 64.61 -74.03 -54.89
C GLY A 293 65.82 -74.89 -54.50
N ASP A 294 66.28 -74.74 -53.25
CA ASP A 294 67.44 -75.48 -52.70
C ASP A 294 67.28 -77.01 -52.84
N GLN A 295 66.05 -77.53 -52.70
CA GLN A 295 65.75 -78.96 -52.89
C GLN A 295 65.90 -79.42 -54.36
N LYS A 296 65.69 -78.54 -55.35
CA LYS A 296 65.79 -78.87 -56.78
C LYS A 296 67.24 -78.81 -57.26
N ASP A 297 68.04 -77.88 -56.75
CA ASP A 297 69.48 -77.82 -57.03
C ASP A 297 70.23 -79.05 -56.46
N LEU A 298 69.73 -79.66 -55.38
CA LEU A 298 70.23 -80.95 -54.88
C LEU A 298 69.78 -82.18 -55.70
N GLN A 299 68.85 -82.04 -56.66
CA GLN A 299 68.31 -83.17 -57.45
C GLN A 299 68.81 -83.20 -58.91
N HIS A 300 69.85 -82.43 -59.24
CA HIS A 300 70.55 -82.47 -60.54
C HIS A 300 71.94 -83.14 -60.51
N GLN A 301 72.10 -84.15 -59.63
CA GLN A 301 73.13 -85.19 -59.70
C GLN A 301 72.41 -86.54 -59.50
N VAL A 302 72.50 -87.59 -60.33
CA VAL A 302 73.37 -87.91 -61.49
C VAL A 302 72.54 -88.65 -62.55
N PRO A 303 72.63 -88.26 -63.84
CA PRO A 303 73.20 -89.19 -64.84
C PRO A 303 74.19 -88.41 -65.76
N GLN A 304 75.27 -88.96 -66.34
CA GLN A 304 75.60 -90.34 -66.70
C GLN A 304 77.13 -90.54 -66.63
N ILE A 305 77.60 -91.80 -66.57
CA ILE A 305 78.60 -92.34 -67.52
C ILE A 305 78.40 -93.85 -67.56
N SER A 306 78.13 -94.38 -68.75
CA SER A 306 78.22 -95.81 -69.04
C SER A 306 79.24 -96.00 -70.15
N LYS A 307 80.33 -96.71 -69.84
CA LYS A 307 81.19 -97.41 -70.81
C LYS A 307 82.17 -98.30 -70.06
N GLN A 308 82.21 -99.57 -70.48
CA GLN A 308 83.07 -100.65 -69.97
C GLN A 308 82.71 -101.10 -68.53
N GLN A 309 82.73 -102.40 -68.16
CA GLN A 309 83.22 -103.57 -68.92
C GLN A 309 82.54 -104.89 -68.49
N SER A 310 81.88 -105.57 -69.45
CA SER A 310 81.57 -107.03 -69.54
C SER A 310 80.42 -107.21 -70.56
N ASN A 311 80.33 -108.26 -71.38
CA ASN A 311 81.22 -109.41 -71.63
C ASN A 311 81.65 -109.48 -73.12
N HIS A 312 82.47 -110.47 -73.47
CA HIS A 312 83.12 -110.60 -74.78
C HIS A 312 82.33 -111.39 -75.85
N GLN A 313 82.85 -111.27 -77.09
CA GLN A 313 82.61 -112.12 -78.26
C GLN A 313 81.25 -111.94 -78.99
N ASP A 314 81.16 -112.13 -80.32
CA ASP A 314 82.16 -112.70 -81.25
C ASP A 314 82.11 -112.13 -82.69
N LYS A 315 83.23 -112.23 -83.43
CA LYS A 315 83.36 -112.56 -84.89
C LYS A 315 84.74 -112.27 -85.51
N GLN A 316 85.50 -113.34 -85.71
CA GLN A 316 86.04 -113.84 -86.99
C GLN A 316 86.95 -112.96 -87.90
N GLY A 317 88.09 -113.52 -88.32
CA GLY A 317 88.85 -113.11 -89.52
C GLY A 317 90.22 -113.80 -89.71
N ASP A 318 90.29 -114.79 -90.62
CA ASP A 318 91.41 -115.28 -91.47
C ASP A 318 92.80 -115.63 -90.86
N ASP A 319 93.71 -116.42 -91.48
CA ASP A 319 93.70 -117.63 -92.33
C ASP A 319 95.14 -118.26 -92.24
N TRP A 320 95.40 -119.34 -93.00
CA TRP A 320 96.69 -119.94 -93.40
C TRP A 320 97.05 -121.31 -92.79
N ARG A 321 98.05 -121.95 -93.41
CA ARG A 321 98.07 -123.40 -93.74
C ARG A 321 99.43 -124.07 -93.45
N ILE A 322 99.52 -125.37 -93.77
CA ILE A 322 100.68 -126.31 -93.79
C ILE A 322 100.77 -127.14 -92.49
N ARG A 323 100.46 -128.45 -92.44
CA ARG A 323 100.76 -129.68 -93.24
C ARG A 323 102.06 -130.41 -92.83
N ARG A 324 101.86 -131.61 -92.26
CA ARG A 324 102.78 -132.77 -92.16
C ARG A 324 104.03 -132.58 -91.27
N GLY A 325 104.56 -133.59 -90.59
CA GLY A 325 104.11 -135.00 -90.49
C GLY A 325 105.21 -135.99 -90.88
N VAL A 326 105.82 -136.62 -89.87
CA VAL A 326 106.98 -137.54 -89.82
C VAL A 326 106.93 -138.13 -88.39
N GLU A 327 107.23 -139.39 -88.07
CA GLU A 327 107.66 -140.56 -88.85
C GLU A 327 106.89 -141.83 -88.37
N ARG A 328 107.08 -142.97 -89.04
CA ARG A 328 106.54 -144.28 -88.63
C ARG A 328 107.53 -145.03 -87.74
N GLU A 329 107.07 -145.73 -86.69
CA GLU A 329 107.60 -147.06 -86.32
C GLU A 329 106.76 -147.84 -85.28
N LYS A 330 105.70 -148.53 -85.74
CA LYS A 330 105.38 -149.91 -85.26
C LYS A 330 104.43 -150.70 -86.18
N GLU A 331 104.64 -150.59 -87.49
CA GLU A 331 103.83 -151.20 -88.54
C GLU A 331 104.09 -152.72 -88.68
N ASN A 332 103.94 -153.48 -87.59
CA ASN A 332 104.33 -154.90 -87.54
C ASN A 332 103.46 -155.79 -86.64
N LEU A 333 102.15 -155.51 -86.55
CA LEU A 333 101.17 -156.40 -85.90
C LEU A 333 99.91 -156.69 -86.74
N GLU A 334 99.33 -155.72 -87.45
CA GLU A 334 97.88 -155.78 -87.76
C GLU A 334 97.44 -155.23 -89.14
N LYS A 335 98.28 -155.16 -90.18
CA LYS A 335 98.62 -156.29 -91.07
C LYS A 335 97.44 -157.06 -91.73
N GLN A 336 96.16 -156.85 -91.37
CA GLN A 336 95.04 -157.62 -91.96
C GLN A 336 93.76 -156.84 -92.29
N MET A 337 93.55 -155.59 -91.83
CA MET A 337 92.37 -154.80 -92.26
C MET A 337 92.50 -154.13 -93.64
N SER A 338 93.66 -154.22 -94.29
CA SER A 338 94.02 -153.45 -95.48
C SER A 338 93.45 -153.98 -96.80
N ASP A 339 93.32 -155.31 -96.95
CA ASP A 339 93.51 -155.95 -98.26
C ASP A 339 92.23 -156.23 -99.08
N LEU A 340 91.10 -155.56 -98.78
CA LEU A 340 89.84 -155.73 -99.54
C LEU A 340 89.09 -154.44 -99.92
N ARG A 341 89.57 -153.24 -99.57
CA ARG A 341 88.77 -152.00 -99.73
C ARG A 341 89.04 -151.15 -100.98
N VAL A 342 89.76 -151.69 -101.98
CA VAL A 342 90.03 -150.98 -103.26
C VAL A 342 89.61 -151.81 -104.48
N GLN A 343 88.39 -152.34 -104.44
CA GLN A 343 87.63 -152.71 -105.63
C GLN A 343 86.22 -152.10 -105.57
N LEU A 344 85.73 -151.69 -106.74
CA LEU A 344 84.44 -151.03 -107.05
C LEU A 344 84.22 -149.57 -106.59
N ASN A 345 83.48 -148.87 -107.47
CA ASN A 345 82.71 -147.62 -107.30
C ASN A 345 83.46 -146.27 -107.34
N PHE A 346 83.08 -145.41 -108.31
CA PHE A 346 83.43 -143.97 -108.32
C PHE A 346 82.45 -143.04 -109.09
N SER A 347 81.45 -143.53 -109.83
CA SER A 347 80.60 -142.70 -110.70
C SER A 347 79.26 -142.25 -110.11
N ALA A 348 78.64 -143.01 -109.20
CA ALA A 348 77.29 -142.71 -108.70
C ALA A 348 77.25 -141.59 -107.64
N MET A 349 78.07 -141.72 -106.58
CA MET A 349 78.06 -140.81 -105.41
C MET A 349 78.36 -139.33 -105.73
N ALA A 350 78.96 -139.04 -106.89
CA ALA A 350 79.30 -137.68 -107.27
C ALA A 350 78.07 -136.83 -107.66
N ALA A 351 77.01 -137.44 -108.19
CA ALA A 351 75.82 -136.71 -108.65
C ALA A 351 74.92 -136.29 -107.47
N GLU A 352 74.70 -137.19 -106.52
CA GLU A 352 73.82 -136.97 -105.35
C GLU A 352 74.30 -135.79 -104.48
N LEU A 353 75.62 -135.63 -104.32
CA LEU A 353 76.22 -134.54 -103.54
C LEU A 353 75.89 -133.13 -104.07
N GLU A 354 75.91 -132.93 -105.39
CA GLU A 354 75.59 -131.63 -106.00
C GLU A 354 74.07 -131.36 -106.09
N GLU A 355 73.21 -132.36 -105.87
CA GLU A 355 71.77 -132.13 -105.64
C GLU A 355 71.46 -131.76 -104.19
N VAL A 356 72.10 -132.43 -103.22
CA VAL A 356 72.01 -132.07 -101.80
C VAL A 356 72.47 -130.63 -101.57
N LYS A 357 73.61 -130.22 -102.16
CA LYS A 357 74.14 -128.85 -102.07
C LYS A 357 73.16 -127.79 -102.61
N ARG A 358 72.61 -127.99 -103.82
CA ARG A 358 71.58 -127.10 -104.40
C ARG A 358 70.26 -127.12 -103.65
N CYS A 359 69.96 -128.16 -102.87
CA CYS A 359 68.81 -128.21 -101.96
C CYS A 359 69.09 -127.38 -100.70
N MET A 360 70.28 -127.51 -100.12
CA MET A 360 70.73 -126.78 -98.94
C MET A 360 70.76 -125.27 -99.20
N GLU A 361 71.33 -124.82 -100.32
CA GLU A 361 71.33 -123.39 -100.70
C GLU A 361 69.92 -122.77 -100.85
N ARG A 362 68.91 -123.56 -101.24
CA ARG A 362 67.51 -123.12 -101.25
C ARG A 362 66.97 -123.00 -99.84
N LYS A 363 67.21 -124.00 -98.99
CA LYS A 363 66.83 -123.97 -97.57
C LYS A 363 67.54 -122.87 -96.78
N ASP A 364 68.75 -122.49 -97.14
CA ASP A 364 69.45 -121.34 -96.55
C ASP A 364 68.82 -120.00 -96.95
N LYS A 365 68.40 -119.84 -98.21
CA LYS A 365 67.67 -118.64 -98.65
C LYS A 365 66.30 -118.54 -97.99
N GLU A 366 65.58 -119.65 -97.87
CA GLU A 366 64.34 -119.73 -97.09
C GLU A 366 64.59 -119.40 -95.61
N ARG A 367 65.65 -119.93 -95.00
CA ARG A 367 66.06 -119.66 -93.61
C ARG A 367 66.39 -118.19 -93.37
N VAL A 368 67.12 -117.54 -94.28
CA VAL A 368 67.42 -116.10 -94.19
C VAL A 368 66.16 -115.25 -94.37
N HIS A 369 65.27 -115.60 -95.29
CA HIS A 369 63.99 -114.89 -95.46
C HIS A 369 63.09 -115.05 -94.22
N LEU A 370 63.00 -116.25 -93.65
CA LEU A 370 62.24 -116.51 -92.42
C LEU A 370 62.87 -115.83 -91.21
N ALA A 371 64.20 -115.78 -91.10
CA ALA A 371 64.90 -115.03 -90.05
C ALA A 371 64.59 -113.53 -90.13
N ALA A 372 64.69 -112.93 -91.32
CA ALA A 372 64.32 -111.52 -91.53
C ALA A 372 62.82 -111.25 -91.30
N GLN A 373 61.94 -112.21 -91.59
CA GLN A 373 60.51 -112.11 -91.28
C GLN A 373 60.26 -112.17 -89.77
N VAL A 374 60.95 -113.06 -89.04
CA VAL A 374 60.89 -113.14 -87.58
C VAL A 374 61.46 -111.87 -86.95
N GLU A 375 62.57 -111.34 -87.45
CA GLU A 375 63.19 -110.10 -86.98
C GLU A 375 62.25 -108.89 -87.20
N ASN A 376 61.66 -108.75 -88.38
CA ASN A 376 60.64 -107.73 -88.66
C ASN A 376 59.41 -107.87 -87.74
N LEU A 377 58.89 -109.10 -87.55
CA LEU A 377 57.78 -109.36 -86.63
C LEU A 377 58.16 -109.07 -85.17
N THR A 378 59.42 -109.29 -84.79
CA THR A 378 59.95 -108.96 -83.46
C THR A 378 59.99 -107.45 -83.26
N CYS A 379 60.51 -106.70 -84.24
CA CYS A 379 60.48 -105.24 -84.21
C CYS A 379 59.05 -104.67 -84.23
N GLU A 380 58.12 -105.28 -84.97
CA GLU A 380 56.70 -104.91 -84.92
C GLU A 380 56.07 -105.18 -83.54
N LEU A 381 56.41 -106.29 -82.89
CA LEU A 381 55.95 -106.61 -81.54
C LEU A 381 56.53 -105.63 -80.52
N GLU A 382 57.85 -105.39 -80.54
CA GLU A 382 58.49 -104.37 -79.68
C GLU A 382 57.89 -102.98 -79.90
N ASN A 383 57.57 -102.60 -81.13
CA ASN A 383 56.98 -101.28 -81.41
C ASN A 383 55.53 -101.20 -80.93
N LYS A 384 54.76 -102.31 -80.99
CA LYS A 384 53.42 -102.41 -80.38
C LYS A 384 53.50 -102.42 -78.85
N GLU A 385 54.52 -103.04 -78.26
CA GLU A 385 54.78 -103.02 -76.82
C GLU A 385 55.16 -101.60 -76.34
N LYS A 386 56.05 -100.91 -77.07
CA LYS A 386 56.38 -99.48 -76.82
C LYS A 386 55.14 -98.59 -76.93
N GLN A 387 54.26 -98.82 -77.91
CA GLN A 387 52.97 -98.12 -78.02
C GLN A 387 52.00 -98.46 -76.88
N GLN A 388 51.96 -99.71 -76.42
CA GLN A 388 51.15 -100.12 -75.26
C GLN A 388 51.68 -99.51 -73.96
N LEU A 389 52.99 -99.42 -73.78
CA LEU A 389 53.62 -98.71 -72.65
C LEU A 389 53.30 -97.22 -72.69
N GLN A 390 53.39 -96.57 -73.86
CA GLN A 390 52.99 -95.17 -74.05
C GLN A 390 51.52 -94.94 -73.69
N MET A 391 50.58 -95.76 -74.20
CA MET A 391 49.17 -95.67 -73.81
C MET A 391 48.94 -95.94 -72.31
N LEU A 392 49.72 -96.83 -71.68
CA LEU A 392 49.65 -97.08 -70.24
C LEU A 392 50.18 -95.89 -69.43
N ASP A 393 51.19 -95.18 -69.90
CA ASP A 393 51.72 -93.97 -69.27
C ASP A 393 50.77 -92.78 -69.46
N GLU A 394 50.21 -92.57 -70.67
CA GLU A 394 49.12 -91.61 -70.92
C GLU A 394 47.91 -91.88 -70.01
N LEU A 395 47.53 -93.15 -69.80
CA LEU A 395 46.45 -93.50 -68.87
C LEU A 395 46.79 -93.21 -67.40
N LYS A 396 48.05 -93.37 -66.98
CA LYS A 396 48.52 -92.97 -65.62
C LYS A 396 48.51 -91.45 -65.46
N GLU A 397 48.92 -90.70 -66.48
CA GLU A 397 48.85 -89.23 -66.47
C GLU A 397 47.41 -88.74 -66.42
N ILE A 398 46.50 -89.32 -67.21
CA ILE A 398 45.05 -89.04 -67.16
C ILE A 398 44.48 -89.40 -65.78
N GLN A 399 44.87 -90.52 -65.17
CA GLN A 399 44.46 -90.89 -63.82
C GLN A 399 44.98 -89.87 -62.79
N SER A 400 46.25 -89.47 -62.85
CA SER A 400 46.84 -88.48 -61.94
C SER A 400 46.19 -87.09 -62.11
N HIS A 401 45.86 -86.71 -63.33
CA HIS A 401 45.08 -85.51 -63.61
C HIS A 401 43.65 -85.59 -63.08
N PHE A 402 42.99 -86.74 -63.17
CA PHE A 402 41.68 -86.96 -62.54
C PHE A 402 41.76 -86.88 -61.01
N GLU A 403 42.71 -87.58 -60.39
CA GLU A 403 42.93 -87.57 -58.93
C GLU A 403 43.27 -86.16 -58.41
N THR A 404 44.12 -85.41 -59.11
CA THR A 404 44.43 -84.02 -58.74
C THR A 404 43.27 -83.06 -59.00
N CYS A 405 42.41 -83.30 -59.99
CA CYS A 405 41.19 -82.53 -60.21
C CYS A 405 40.10 -82.85 -59.18
N ASP A 406 39.92 -84.12 -58.80
CA ASP A 406 39.02 -84.55 -57.74
C ASP A 406 39.50 -84.02 -56.37
N ALA A 407 40.80 -84.07 -56.08
CA ALA A 407 41.40 -83.44 -54.90
C ALA A 407 41.32 -81.90 -54.92
N ARG A 408 41.18 -81.25 -56.08
CA ARG A 408 40.84 -79.81 -56.19
C ARG A 408 39.34 -79.58 -55.96
N ARG A 409 38.46 -80.38 -56.56
CA ARG A 409 37.00 -80.33 -56.34
C ARG A 409 36.67 -80.51 -54.86
N LYS A 410 37.12 -81.58 -54.21
CA LYS A 410 36.92 -81.82 -52.77
C LYS A 410 37.38 -80.68 -51.88
N ARG A 411 38.46 -79.96 -52.24
CA ARG A 411 38.89 -78.75 -51.53
C ARG A 411 37.98 -77.55 -51.78
N ALA A 412 37.50 -77.36 -53.01
CA ALA A 412 36.52 -76.34 -53.34
C ALA A 412 35.18 -76.62 -52.63
N ASP A 413 34.71 -77.87 -52.62
CA ASP A 413 33.49 -78.29 -51.92
C ASP A 413 33.61 -78.03 -50.39
N LEU A 414 34.75 -78.37 -49.78
CA LEU A 414 35.03 -78.05 -48.37
C LEU A 414 35.12 -76.54 -48.10
N GLN A 415 35.58 -75.73 -49.06
CA GLN A 415 35.58 -74.28 -48.95
C GLN A 415 34.16 -73.70 -49.10
N ILE A 416 33.36 -74.23 -50.02
CA ILE A 416 31.95 -73.88 -50.20
C ILE A 416 31.16 -74.21 -48.94
N SER A 417 31.27 -75.42 -48.39
CA SER A 417 30.58 -75.79 -47.14
C SER A 417 30.95 -74.89 -45.96
N LYS A 418 32.22 -74.46 -45.84
CA LYS A 418 32.64 -73.48 -44.83
C LYS A 418 32.04 -72.09 -45.04
N LEU A 419 31.95 -71.63 -46.29
CA LEU A 419 31.33 -70.35 -46.63
C LEU A 419 29.80 -70.39 -46.44
N THR A 420 29.15 -71.49 -46.81
CA THR A 420 27.72 -71.73 -46.54
C THR A 420 27.45 -71.74 -45.04
N GLN A 421 28.23 -72.47 -44.24
CA GLN A 421 28.04 -72.49 -42.80
C GLN A 421 28.29 -71.11 -42.15
N HIS A 422 29.30 -70.36 -42.59
CA HIS A 422 29.50 -68.98 -42.15
C HIS A 422 28.34 -68.06 -42.56
N ALA A 423 27.75 -68.26 -43.75
CA ALA A 423 26.58 -67.49 -44.19
C ALA A 423 25.34 -67.85 -43.37
N GLU A 424 25.11 -69.14 -43.09
CA GLU A 424 24.04 -69.61 -42.22
C GLU A 424 24.17 -69.05 -40.80
N ASP A 425 25.37 -69.12 -40.21
CA ASP A 425 25.62 -68.66 -38.84
C ASP A 425 25.52 -67.12 -38.74
N ALA A 426 25.91 -66.39 -39.79
CA ALA A 426 25.63 -64.96 -39.91
C ALA A 426 24.13 -64.65 -40.06
N THR A 427 23.36 -65.47 -40.79
CA THR A 427 21.89 -65.31 -40.83
C THR A 427 21.23 -65.61 -39.49
N LYS A 428 21.68 -66.64 -38.75
CA LYS A 428 21.19 -66.96 -37.39
C LYS A 428 21.47 -65.80 -36.42
N GLN A 429 22.63 -65.15 -36.52
CA GLN A 429 22.95 -63.94 -35.74
C GLN A 429 22.06 -62.75 -36.15
N ALA A 430 21.83 -62.54 -37.44
CA ALA A 430 20.92 -61.48 -37.91
C ALA A 430 19.46 -61.71 -37.45
N GLU A 431 18.99 -62.96 -37.44
CA GLU A 431 17.68 -63.35 -36.89
C GLU A 431 17.61 -63.15 -35.38
N GLN A 432 18.67 -63.51 -34.63
CA GLN A 432 18.78 -63.23 -33.19
C GLN A 432 18.65 -61.73 -32.91
N TYR A 433 19.47 -60.88 -33.55
CA TYR A 433 19.38 -59.42 -33.41
C TYR A 433 18.01 -58.87 -33.84
N LEU A 434 17.35 -59.45 -34.84
CA LEU A 434 15.99 -59.07 -35.22
C LEU A 434 14.98 -59.39 -34.10
N THR A 435 15.09 -60.56 -33.47
CA THR A 435 14.19 -60.94 -32.35
C THR A 435 14.47 -60.16 -31.06
N GLU A 436 15.73 -59.83 -30.78
CA GLU A 436 16.13 -58.95 -29.67
C GLU A 436 15.61 -57.52 -29.90
N PHE A 437 15.73 -57.00 -31.12
CA PHE A 437 15.15 -55.72 -31.51
C PHE A 437 13.63 -55.70 -31.35
N GLN A 438 12.92 -56.75 -31.79
CA GLN A 438 11.47 -56.87 -31.62
C GLN A 438 11.04 -56.94 -30.14
N GLN A 439 11.79 -57.65 -29.29
CA GLN A 439 11.55 -57.70 -27.84
C GLN A 439 11.81 -56.34 -27.19
N SER A 440 12.91 -55.67 -27.55
CA SER A 440 13.24 -54.32 -27.09
C SER A 440 12.18 -53.30 -27.54
N GLU A 441 11.67 -53.42 -28.78
CA GLU A 441 10.57 -52.56 -29.25
C GLU A 441 9.27 -52.84 -28.50
N ALA A 442 8.91 -54.10 -28.24
CA ALA A 442 7.73 -54.43 -27.45
C ALA A 442 7.80 -53.83 -26.03
N LEU A 443 8.96 -53.96 -25.37
CA LEU A 443 9.22 -53.34 -24.07
C LEU A 443 9.18 -51.80 -24.14
N ARG A 444 9.72 -51.20 -25.21
CA ARG A 444 9.63 -49.76 -25.46
C ARG A 444 8.17 -49.31 -25.62
N GLN A 445 7.35 -50.06 -26.36
CA GLN A 445 5.92 -49.79 -26.53
C GLN A 445 5.14 -49.96 -25.22
N GLU A 446 5.49 -50.91 -24.35
CA GLU A 446 4.89 -50.99 -23.01
C GLU A 446 5.31 -49.83 -22.11
N ALA A 447 6.59 -49.42 -22.13
CA ALA A 447 7.06 -48.26 -21.38
C ALA A 447 6.38 -46.97 -21.86
N GLU A 448 6.17 -46.83 -23.18
CA GLU A 448 5.42 -45.75 -23.80
C GLU A 448 3.94 -45.71 -23.32
N LYS A 449 3.26 -46.86 -23.29
CA LYS A 449 1.90 -47.01 -22.71
C LYS A 449 1.87 -46.66 -21.22
N ARG A 450 2.82 -47.16 -20.42
CA ARG A 450 2.92 -46.83 -18.97
C ARG A 450 3.16 -45.33 -18.75
N ARG A 451 3.99 -44.69 -19.57
CA ARG A 451 4.22 -43.23 -19.56
C ARG A 451 2.93 -42.47 -19.91
N GLU A 452 2.14 -42.95 -20.85
CA GLU A 452 0.85 -42.36 -21.21
C GLU A 452 -0.22 -42.53 -20.13
N GLU A 453 -0.32 -43.71 -19.52
CA GLU A 453 -1.18 -43.93 -18.34
C GLU A 453 -0.82 -43.00 -17.18
N LEU A 454 0.47 -42.84 -16.86
CA LEU A 454 0.94 -41.93 -15.82
C LEU A 454 0.63 -40.48 -16.17
N LYS A 455 0.77 -40.09 -17.44
CA LYS A 455 0.38 -38.76 -17.95
C LYS A 455 -1.12 -38.51 -17.82
N VAL A 456 -1.98 -39.50 -18.10
CA VAL A 456 -3.44 -39.40 -17.88
C VAL A 456 -3.75 -39.28 -16.39
N LYS A 457 -3.21 -40.17 -15.53
CA LYS A 457 -3.41 -40.14 -14.07
C LYS A 457 -2.95 -38.80 -13.44
N ALA A 458 -1.85 -38.22 -13.94
CA ALA A 458 -1.38 -36.89 -13.57
C ALA A 458 -2.33 -35.77 -14.05
N GLN A 459 -2.80 -35.81 -15.30
CA GLN A 459 -3.76 -34.85 -15.84
C GLN A 459 -5.11 -34.91 -15.10
N GLU A 460 -5.59 -36.09 -14.74
CA GLU A 460 -6.79 -36.29 -13.92
C GLU A 460 -6.59 -35.73 -12.51
N SER A 461 -5.45 -35.99 -11.88
CA SER A 461 -5.08 -35.42 -10.58
C SER A 461 -5.06 -33.89 -10.63
N ILE A 462 -4.46 -33.29 -11.66
CA ILE A 462 -4.48 -31.84 -11.92
C ILE A 462 -5.93 -31.36 -12.12
N ARG A 463 -6.79 -32.11 -12.81
CA ARG A 463 -8.21 -31.76 -13.00
C ARG A 463 -8.98 -31.80 -11.68
N GLN A 464 -8.70 -32.76 -10.80
CA GLN A 464 -9.27 -32.84 -9.45
C GLN A 464 -8.80 -31.67 -8.58
N TRP A 465 -7.51 -31.32 -8.60
CA TRP A 465 -6.98 -30.17 -7.85
C TRP A 465 -7.54 -28.84 -8.36
N LYS A 466 -7.64 -28.64 -9.69
CA LYS A 466 -8.33 -27.47 -10.28
C LYS A 466 -9.81 -27.40 -9.89
N LEU A 467 -10.49 -28.54 -9.77
CA LEU A 467 -11.88 -28.60 -9.29
C LEU A 467 -11.99 -28.33 -7.77
N LYS A 468 -11.02 -28.75 -6.96
CA LYS A 468 -10.93 -28.40 -5.53
C LYS A 468 -10.68 -26.90 -5.37
N HIS A 469 -9.72 -26.31 -6.10
CA HIS A 469 -9.48 -24.87 -6.14
C HIS A 469 -10.77 -24.13 -6.45
N LYS A 470 -11.43 -24.45 -7.57
CA LYS A 470 -12.69 -23.80 -7.97
C LYS A 470 -13.90 -24.11 -7.07
N LYS A 471 -13.76 -24.95 -6.05
CA LYS A 471 -14.73 -25.11 -4.95
C LYS A 471 -14.39 -24.22 -3.76
N LEU A 472 -13.11 -24.14 -3.37
CA LEU A 472 -12.63 -23.26 -2.30
C LEU A 472 -12.75 -21.78 -2.69
N GLU A 473 -12.36 -21.44 -3.91
CA GLU A 473 -12.51 -20.13 -4.55
C GLU A 473 -13.97 -19.63 -4.46
N ARG A 474 -14.95 -20.46 -4.86
CA ARG A 474 -16.39 -20.15 -4.69
C ARG A 474 -16.90 -20.16 -3.25
N ALA A 475 -16.20 -20.79 -2.31
CA ALA A 475 -16.55 -20.76 -0.90
C ALA A 475 -16.05 -19.46 -0.25
N LEU A 476 -14.85 -19.00 -0.64
CA LEU A 476 -14.28 -17.72 -0.26
C LEU A 476 -15.04 -16.55 -0.88
N GLU A 477 -15.44 -16.64 -2.16
CA GLU A 477 -16.34 -15.68 -2.81
C GLU A 477 -17.64 -15.51 -2.02
N LYS A 478 -18.29 -16.62 -1.64
CA LYS A 478 -19.48 -16.61 -0.78
C LYS A 478 -19.24 -16.07 0.61
N GLN A 479 -18.05 -16.29 1.18
CA GLN A 479 -17.68 -15.67 2.45
C GLN A 479 -17.53 -14.16 2.30
N SER A 480 -16.94 -13.66 1.21
CA SER A 480 -16.96 -12.23 0.86
C SER A 480 -18.38 -11.72 0.74
N GLU A 481 -19.23 -12.34 -0.10
CA GLU A 481 -20.65 -11.96 -0.26
C GLU A 481 -21.38 -11.85 1.10
N THR A 482 -21.10 -12.73 2.06
CA THR A 482 -21.68 -12.65 3.42
C THR A 482 -21.03 -11.57 4.31
N LEU A 483 -19.74 -11.30 4.16
CA LEU A 483 -19.05 -10.22 4.86
C LEU A 483 -19.49 -8.84 4.32
N ASP A 484 -19.66 -8.71 3.02
CA ASP A 484 -20.18 -7.52 2.34
C ASP A 484 -21.63 -7.23 2.79
N GLN A 485 -22.49 -8.26 2.87
CA GLN A 485 -23.83 -8.15 3.45
C GLN A 485 -23.84 -7.78 4.94
N LEU A 486 -22.85 -8.23 5.71
CA LEU A 486 -22.70 -7.85 7.13
C LEU A 486 -22.16 -6.41 7.28
N ALA A 487 -21.25 -5.99 6.40
CA ALA A 487 -20.76 -4.63 6.33
C ALA A 487 -21.86 -3.65 5.91
N GLU A 488 -22.69 -4.00 4.92
CA GLU A 488 -23.86 -3.20 4.52
C GLU A 488 -24.89 -3.07 5.65
N LYS A 489 -25.18 -4.16 6.38
CA LYS A 489 -26.03 -4.12 7.58
C LYS A 489 -25.43 -3.25 8.68
N ASN A 490 -24.11 -3.32 8.91
CA ASN A 490 -23.43 -2.49 9.91
C ASN A 490 -23.47 -1.00 9.51
N ASN A 491 -23.24 -0.69 8.22
CA ASN A 491 -23.38 0.66 7.67
C ASN A 491 -24.82 1.18 7.78
N GLN A 492 -25.83 0.32 7.64
CA GLN A 492 -27.23 0.67 7.85
C GLN A 492 -27.55 0.95 9.33
N ILE A 493 -27.06 0.12 10.26
CA ILE A 493 -27.17 0.34 11.72
C ILE A 493 -26.44 1.63 12.14
N LEU A 494 -25.32 1.99 11.50
CA LEU A 494 -24.63 3.25 11.73
C LEU A 494 -25.45 4.46 11.27
N LYS A 495 -26.12 4.40 10.10
CA LYS A 495 -27.06 5.45 9.68
C LYS A 495 -28.22 5.59 10.65
N GLU A 496 -28.87 4.48 11.03
CA GLU A 496 -29.97 4.48 12.00
C GLU A 496 -29.53 5.05 13.36
N LYS A 497 -28.32 4.73 13.81
CA LYS A 497 -27.70 5.32 15.01
C LYS A 497 -27.51 6.83 14.88
N ASP A 498 -27.07 7.32 13.72
CA ASP A 498 -26.81 8.75 13.50
C ASP A 498 -28.10 9.56 13.22
N GLU A 499 -29.12 8.93 12.65
CA GLU A 499 -30.49 9.44 12.62
C GLU A 499 -31.07 9.54 14.04
N LEU A 500 -30.89 8.52 14.89
CA LEU A 500 -31.29 8.55 16.30
C LEU A 500 -30.52 9.59 17.13
N LYS A 501 -29.20 9.78 16.90
CA LYS A 501 -28.44 10.92 17.47
C LYS A 501 -29.05 12.24 17.02
N SER A 502 -29.39 12.38 15.74
CA SER A 502 -29.95 13.63 15.19
C SER A 502 -31.33 13.93 15.79
N GLN A 503 -32.16 12.91 16.00
CA GLN A 503 -33.43 13.02 16.74
C GLN A 503 -33.20 13.41 18.21
N LEU A 504 -32.19 12.82 18.88
CA LEU A 504 -31.82 13.19 20.25
C LEU A 504 -31.36 14.65 20.35
N TYR A 505 -30.49 15.13 19.45
CA TYR A 505 -30.08 16.53 19.41
C TYR A 505 -31.25 17.48 19.14
N ALA A 506 -32.18 17.11 18.26
CA ALA A 506 -33.40 17.89 18.03
C ALA A 506 -34.29 17.95 19.29
N ALA A 507 -34.46 16.83 20.00
CA ALA A 507 -35.21 16.77 21.25
C ALA A 507 -34.53 17.57 22.38
N LEU A 508 -33.19 17.49 22.51
CA LEU A 508 -32.42 18.31 23.44
C LEU A 508 -32.56 19.81 23.14
N GLN A 509 -32.52 20.21 21.86
CA GLN A 509 -32.76 21.59 21.47
C GLN A 509 -34.19 22.06 21.76
N GLN A 510 -35.20 21.19 21.63
CA GLN A 510 -36.57 21.49 22.05
C GLN A 510 -36.68 21.65 23.57
N ILE A 511 -36.07 20.76 24.36
CA ILE A 511 -36.01 20.87 25.83
C ILE A 511 -35.32 22.18 26.26
N GLU A 512 -34.23 22.55 25.58
CA GLU A 512 -33.49 23.77 25.88
C GLU A 512 -34.23 25.05 25.46
N ASN A 513 -35.07 24.99 24.42
CA ASN A 513 -36.01 26.06 24.08
C ASN A 513 -37.11 26.18 25.14
N LEU A 514 -37.74 25.07 25.55
CA LEU A 514 -38.77 25.04 26.59
C LEU A 514 -38.24 25.50 27.96
N ARG A 515 -36.98 25.23 28.29
CA ARG A 515 -36.30 25.79 29.48
C ARG A 515 -36.16 27.30 29.40
N LYS A 516 -35.82 27.84 28.22
CA LYS A 516 -35.73 29.30 28.00
C LYS A 516 -37.11 29.95 28.08
N GLU A 517 -38.12 29.37 27.45
CA GLU A 517 -39.52 29.81 27.57
C GLU A 517 -40.01 29.77 29.02
N LEU A 518 -39.67 28.73 29.80
CA LEU A 518 -39.96 28.65 31.22
C LEU A 518 -39.27 29.74 32.04
N ASN A 519 -37.97 30.00 31.79
CA ASN A 519 -37.23 31.08 32.45
C ASN A 519 -37.78 32.47 32.08
N ASP A 520 -38.19 32.65 30.83
CA ASP A 520 -38.89 33.84 30.33
C ASP A 520 -40.24 34.06 31.04
N VAL A 521 -40.98 32.99 31.32
CA VAL A 521 -42.24 33.04 32.08
C VAL A 521 -41.97 33.29 33.57
N LEU A 522 -40.95 32.68 34.16
CA LEU A 522 -40.56 32.89 35.55
C LEU A 522 -40.07 34.32 35.81
N THR A 523 -39.28 34.90 34.91
CA THR A 523 -38.81 36.30 35.02
C THR A 523 -39.96 37.29 34.81
N LYS A 524 -40.84 37.07 33.83
CA LYS A 524 -42.07 37.87 33.66
C LYS A 524 -42.98 37.77 34.89
N ARG A 525 -43.07 36.60 35.52
CA ARG A 525 -43.81 36.39 36.76
C ARG A 525 -43.17 37.12 37.95
N ALA A 526 -41.85 37.04 38.12
CA ALA A 526 -41.14 37.76 39.18
C ALA A 526 -41.37 39.28 39.06
N LEU A 527 -41.24 39.84 37.86
CA LEU A 527 -41.55 41.26 37.59
C LEU A 527 -43.02 41.62 37.90
N GLN A 528 -43.97 40.71 37.63
CA GLN A 528 -45.37 40.90 38.00
C GLN A 528 -45.61 40.83 39.52
N GLU A 529 -44.89 39.97 40.24
CA GLU A 529 -44.94 39.85 41.70
C GLU A 529 -44.29 41.09 42.36
N GLU A 530 -43.19 41.61 41.81
CA GLU A 530 -42.59 42.91 42.19
C GLU A 530 -43.53 44.09 41.91
N GLU A 531 -44.16 44.13 40.72
CA GLU A 531 -45.17 45.14 40.40
C GLU A 531 -46.37 45.08 41.35
N LEU A 532 -46.80 43.89 41.76
CA LEU A 532 -47.89 43.69 42.72
C LEU A 532 -47.47 44.15 44.12
N HIS A 533 -46.26 43.83 44.59
CA HIS A 533 -45.75 44.38 45.85
C HIS A 533 -45.61 45.91 45.82
N CYS A 534 -45.18 46.51 44.70
CA CYS A 534 -45.16 47.96 44.54
C CYS A 534 -46.56 48.60 44.57
N LYS A 535 -47.59 47.89 44.06
CA LYS A 535 -48.99 48.33 44.11
C LYS A 535 -49.60 48.12 45.51
N GLU A 536 -49.24 47.04 46.20
CA GLU A 536 -49.64 46.73 47.57
C GLU A 536 -49.03 47.71 48.58
N GLN A 537 -47.75 48.05 48.44
CA GLN A 537 -47.09 49.09 49.22
C GLN A 537 -47.83 50.43 49.04
N LYS A 538 -48.02 50.89 47.79
CA LYS A 538 -48.78 52.12 47.50
C LYS A 538 -50.21 52.08 48.04
N LEU A 539 -50.87 50.92 48.02
CA LEU A 539 -52.19 50.74 48.61
C LEU A 539 -52.14 50.84 50.15
N ASN A 540 -51.07 50.39 50.79
CA ASN A 540 -50.88 50.51 52.24
C ASN A 540 -50.49 51.94 52.64
N ASP A 541 -49.69 52.64 51.83
CA ASP A 541 -49.39 54.07 51.99
C ASP A 541 -50.68 54.92 51.82
N VAL A 542 -51.53 54.60 50.84
CA VAL A 542 -52.84 55.24 50.68
C VAL A 542 -53.79 54.91 51.83
N LYS A 543 -53.76 53.69 52.39
CA LYS A 543 -54.55 53.35 53.60
C LYS A 543 -54.05 54.10 54.83
N SER A 544 -52.74 54.30 55.00
CA SER A 544 -52.23 55.07 56.15
C SER A 544 -52.61 56.54 56.00
N HIS A 545 -52.42 57.15 54.83
CA HIS A 545 -52.90 58.51 54.57
C HIS A 545 -54.43 58.64 54.68
N GLN A 546 -55.20 57.61 54.32
CA GLN A 546 -56.64 57.59 54.57
C GLN A 546 -56.94 57.57 56.07
N ALA A 547 -56.23 56.77 56.87
CA ALA A 547 -56.40 56.75 58.33
C ALA A 547 -55.96 58.07 59.00
N ASP A 548 -54.90 58.70 58.49
CA ASP A 548 -54.44 60.03 58.92
C ASP A 548 -55.51 61.10 58.61
N LEU A 549 -56.10 61.05 57.41
CA LEU A 549 -57.19 61.95 56.99
C LEU A 549 -58.50 61.65 57.71
N GLU A 550 -58.82 60.39 58.02
CA GLU A 550 -59.98 60.03 58.86
C GLU A 550 -59.80 60.52 60.30
N LEU A 551 -58.58 60.53 60.82
CA LEU A 551 -58.23 61.14 62.10
C LEU A 551 -58.33 62.67 62.04
N GLU A 552 -57.78 63.33 61.02
CA GLU A 552 -57.92 64.78 60.85
C GLU A 552 -59.39 65.20 60.65
N VAL A 553 -60.17 64.45 59.87
CA VAL A 553 -61.61 64.66 59.71
C VAL A 553 -62.33 64.50 61.05
N LYS A 554 -62.01 63.47 61.84
CA LYS A 554 -62.59 63.25 63.17
C LYS A 554 -62.23 64.38 64.14
N ASP A 555 -60.96 64.77 64.21
CA ASP A 555 -60.51 65.88 65.05
C ASP A 555 -61.16 67.19 64.60
N SER A 556 -61.31 67.41 63.28
CA SER A 556 -62.04 68.56 62.73
C SER A 556 -63.51 68.53 63.14
N LEU A 557 -64.18 67.36 63.11
CA LEU A 557 -65.56 67.19 63.58
C LEU A 557 -65.68 67.47 65.08
N ASP A 558 -64.73 67.05 65.90
CA ASP A 558 -64.72 67.37 67.33
C ASP A 558 -64.44 68.87 67.59
N THR A 559 -63.62 69.54 66.76
CA THR A 559 -63.54 71.01 66.81
C THR A 559 -64.82 71.70 66.32
N ILE A 560 -65.52 71.13 65.32
CA ILE A 560 -66.82 71.63 64.85
C ILE A 560 -67.88 71.44 65.92
N HIS A 561 -67.95 70.30 66.60
CA HIS A 561 -68.85 70.08 67.74
C HIS A 561 -68.55 71.07 68.90
N ARG A 562 -67.28 71.38 69.17
CA ARG A 562 -66.88 72.43 70.12
C ARG A 562 -67.36 73.82 69.66
N LEU A 563 -67.10 74.18 68.40
CA LEU A 563 -67.50 75.46 67.81
C LEU A 563 -69.02 75.60 67.68
N GLU A 564 -69.76 74.53 67.42
CA GLU A 564 -71.21 74.49 67.53
C GLU A 564 -71.67 74.68 68.96
N GLY A 565 -71.00 74.05 69.94
CA GLY A 565 -71.26 74.26 71.36
C GLY A 565 -71.04 75.71 71.77
N GLU A 566 -70.05 76.38 71.20
CA GLU A 566 -69.79 77.81 71.38
C GLU A 566 -70.80 78.69 70.61
N LEU A 567 -71.18 78.34 69.38
CA LEU A 567 -72.22 79.01 68.61
C LEU A 567 -73.59 78.90 69.28
N LYS A 568 -73.90 77.76 69.90
CA LYS A 568 -75.10 77.53 70.72
C LYS A 568 -75.07 78.34 72.03
N LYS A 569 -73.88 78.69 72.57
CA LYS A 569 -73.73 79.67 73.67
C LYS A 569 -73.89 81.10 73.15
N GLN A 570 -73.20 81.47 72.08
CA GLN A 570 -73.28 82.80 71.46
C GLN A 570 -74.69 83.13 70.97
N SER A 571 -75.43 82.17 70.41
CA SER A 571 -76.82 82.35 70.01
C SER A 571 -77.73 82.65 71.21
N LYS A 572 -77.48 82.07 72.40
CA LYS A 572 -78.21 82.37 73.63
C LYS A 572 -77.90 83.79 74.13
N ILE A 573 -76.64 84.19 74.08
CA ILE A 573 -76.19 85.56 74.40
C ILE A 573 -76.81 86.56 73.41
N GLN A 574 -76.83 86.24 72.11
CA GLN A 574 -77.43 87.11 71.09
C GLN A 574 -78.95 87.20 71.23
N SER A 575 -79.66 86.14 71.64
CA SER A 575 -81.08 86.24 71.96
C SER A 575 -81.34 87.11 73.18
N GLN A 576 -80.48 87.06 74.21
CA GLN A 576 -80.57 87.97 75.36
C GLN A 576 -80.35 89.42 74.94
N MET A 577 -79.24 89.72 74.25
CA MET A 577 -78.96 91.08 73.73
C MET A 577 -80.05 91.62 72.79
N LYS A 578 -80.81 90.76 72.10
CA LYS A 578 -81.96 91.18 71.28
C LYS A 578 -83.15 91.63 72.13
N VAL A 579 -83.39 90.99 73.28
CA VAL A 579 -84.39 91.44 74.27
C VAL A 579 -83.92 92.76 74.91
N ASP A 580 -82.67 92.81 75.37
CA ASP A 580 -82.09 93.99 76.00
C ASP A 580 -82.08 95.20 75.04
N LYS A 581 -81.78 94.97 73.75
CA LYS A 581 -81.86 95.99 72.69
C LYS A 581 -83.28 96.50 72.47
N ALA A 582 -84.29 95.63 72.49
CA ALA A 582 -85.68 96.05 72.30
C ALA A 582 -86.13 97.00 73.43
N HIS A 583 -85.75 96.73 74.67
CA HIS A 583 -85.98 97.61 75.82
C HIS A 583 -85.31 98.99 75.63
N LEU A 584 -84.06 99.02 75.17
CA LEU A 584 -83.34 100.28 74.90
C LEU A 584 -83.94 101.07 73.71
N GLU A 585 -84.47 100.38 72.69
CA GLU A 585 -85.16 101.03 71.58
C GLU A 585 -86.52 101.64 71.98
N GLU A 586 -87.20 101.06 72.98
CA GLU A 586 -88.41 101.60 73.60
C GLU A 586 -88.11 102.88 74.42
N GLU A 587 -87.06 102.88 75.25
CA GLU A 587 -86.60 104.10 75.95
C GLU A 587 -86.21 105.23 74.98
N ILE A 588 -85.54 104.89 73.86
CA ILE A 588 -85.19 105.85 72.81
C ILE A 588 -86.43 106.41 72.10
N ALA A 589 -87.53 105.65 72.00
CA ALA A 589 -88.80 106.14 71.46
C ALA A 589 -89.48 107.13 72.42
N GLU A 590 -89.48 106.85 73.73
CA GLU A 590 -89.99 107.75 74.77
C GLU A 590 -89.20 109.09 74.80
N LEU A 591 -87.87 109.04 74.67
CA LEU A 591 -87.01 110.22 74.60
C LEU A 591 -87.22 111.06 73.32
N LYS A 592 -87.50 110.44 72.17
CA LYS A 592 -87.83 111.19 70.94
C LYS A 592 -89.18 111.90 71.04
N LYS A 593 -90.12 111.33 71.80
CA LYS A 593 -91.46 111.87 72.07
C LYS A 593 -91.45 113.07 73.02
N SER A 594 -90.46 113.20 73.92
CA SER A 594 -90.24 114.45 74.67
C SER A 594 -89.57 115.52 73.80
N GLN A 595 -88.50 115.19 73.06
CA GLN A 595 -87.80 116.13 72.16
C GLN A 595 -88.71 116.82 71.14
N ALA A 596 -89.78 116.13 70.70
CA ALA A 596 -90.78 116.69 69.79
C ALA A 596 -91.62 117.83 70.40
N LYS A 597 -91.82 117.87 71.73
CA LYS A 597 -92.57 118.93 72.41
C LYS A 597 -91.75 120.23 72.49
N ASP A 598 -90.51 120.12 72.94
CA ASP A 598 -89.62 121.28 73.15
C ASP A 598 -89.38 122.04 71.82
N LYS A 599 -89.34 121.29 70.71
CA LYS A 599 -89.19 121.84 69.36
C LYS A 599 -90.41 122.65 68.86
N ALA A 600 -91.59 122.46 69.44
CA ALA A 600 -92.79 123.24 69.09
C ALA A 600 -92.74 124.65 69.71
N GLN A 601 -92.33 124.75 70.98
CA GLN A 601 -92.23 126.03 71.71
C GLN A 601 -91.22 127.00 71.07
N LEU A 602 -90.17 126.45 70.44
CA LEU A 602 -89.14 127.23 69.74
C LEU A 602 -89.64 127.93 68.46
N LEU A 603 -90.71 127.44 67.83
CA LEU A 603 -91.28 128.06 66.62
C LEU A 603 -92.19 129.25 66.94
N GLU A 604 -92.88 129.22 68.08
CA GLU A 604 -93.75 130.31 68.56
C GLU A 604 -92.93 131.60 68.82
N MET A 605 -91.74 131.45 69.42
CA MET A 605 -90.76 132.55 69.56
C MET A 605 -90.25 133.11 68.22
N GLN A 606 -90.34 132.36 67.11
CA GLN A 606 -89.78 132.77 65.83
C GLN A 606 -90.72 133.70 65.04
N GLU A 607 -92.01 133.76 65.38
CA GLU A 607 -92.97 134.61 64.66
C GLU A 607 -92.88 136.08 65.13
N ALA A 608 -92.72 136.32 66.43
CA ALA A 608 -92.57 137.67 67.01
C ALA A 608 -91.37 138.48 66.47
N VAL A 609 -90.39 137.83 65.83
CA VAL A 609 -89.23 138.47 65.19
C VAL A 609 -89.57 138.99 63.77
N LYS A 610 -90.62 138.47 63.13
CA LYS A 610 -91.03 138.86 61.78
C LYS A 610 -91.64 140.26 61.75
N ASP A 611 -92.47 140.61 62.73
CA ASP A 611 -93.16 141.91 62.76
C ASP A 611 -92.20 143.09 62.93
N LEU A 612 -91.17 142.92 63.78
CA LEU A 612 -90.06 143.88 63.92
C LEU A 612 -89.24 144.05 62.63
N SER A 613 -89.32 143.11 61.70
CA SER A 613 -88.63 143.18 60.41
C SER A 613 -89.40 143.99 59.35
N ALA A 614 -90.71 144.19 59.50
CA ALA A 614 -91.52 144.97 58.55
C ALA A 614 -91.17 146.47 58.59
N ILE A 615 -91.00 147.05 59.79
CA ILE A 615 -90.64 148.46 60.01
C ILE A 615 -89.30 148.84 59.32
N ARG A 616 -88.43 147.84 59.10
CA ARG A 616 -87.12 148.00 58.46
C ARG A 616 -87.21 148.16 56.93
N ALA A 617 -88.34 147.84 56.31
CA ALA A 617 -88.53 147.91 54.85
C ALA A 617 -88.64 149.36 54.32
N ASP A 618 -89.33 150.25 55.04
CA ASP A 618 -89.55 151.64 54.59
C ASP A 618 -88.25 152.45 54.45
N LEU A 619 -87.21 152.08 55.21
CA LEU A 619 -85.87 152.68 55.09
C LEU A 619 -85.14 152.26 53.80
N ALA A 620 -85.50 151.13 53.18
CA ALA A 620 -84.81 150.62 51.99
C ALA A 620 -85.09 151.46 50.74
N ASN A 621 -86.27 152.09 50.63
CA ASN A 621 -86.63 152.90 49.46
C ASN A 621 -85.67 154.07 49.23
N LYS A 622 -85.11 154.66 50.30
CA LYS A 622 -84.12 155.75 50.23
C LYS A 622 -82.73 155.30 49.76
N LEU A 623 -82.43 153.99 49.78
CA LEU A 623 -81.13 153.47 49.33
C LEU A 623 -81.04 153.33 47.80
N SER A 624 -82.18 153.35 47.10
CA SER A 624 -82.28 153.13 45.65
C SER A 624 -81.62 154.21 44.80
N GLU A 625 -81.45 155.42 45.35
CA GLU A 625 -80.88 156.57 44.63
C GLU A 625 -79.36 156.45 44.44
N GLU A 626 -78.64 155.90 45.43
CA GLU A 626 -77.17 155.80 45.46
C GLU A 626 -76.61 154.63 44.61
N GLN A 627 -77.45 153.65 44.26
CA GLN A 627 -77.01 152.50 43.47
C GLN A 627 -76.65 152.84 42.00
N LYS A 628 -76.78 154.11 41.60
CA LYS A 628 -76.34 154.64 40.31
C LYS A 628 -74.82 154.89 40.23
N ALA A 629 -74.11 155.09 41.34
CA ALA A 629 -72.80 155.74 41.35
C ALA A 629 -71.54 154.84 41.22
N ARG A 630 -71.64 153.50 41.19
CA ARG A 630 -70.46 152.60 41.33
C ARG A 630 -70.32 151.42 40.36
N LYS A 631 -70.95 151.45 39.19
CA LYS A 631 -70.78 150.38 38.15
C LYS A 631 -69.42 150.40 37.43
N GLU A 632 -68.50 151.29 37.81
CA GLU A 632 -67.30 151.63 37.03
C GLU A 632 -66.00 150.95 37.52
N VAL A 633 -65.96 150.41 38.75
CA VAL A 633 -64.76 149.76 39.36
C VAL A 633 -64.61 148.29 38.93
N LEU A 634 -64.97 148.08 37.67
CA LEU A 634 -64.95 146.90 36.82
C LEU A 634 -63.63 146.10 36.78
N LYS A 635 -63.75 144.80 36.45
CA LYS A 635 -63.00 144.10 35.38
C LYS A 635 -61.49 143.85 35.52
N ASN A 636 -60.74 144.58 36.34
CA ASN A 636 -59.27 144.53 36.34
C ASN A 636 -58.62 143.33 37.09
N LEU A 637 -59.39 142.32 37.51
CA LEU A 637 -58.91 141.21 38.35
C LEU A 637 -58.95 139.81 37.66
N SER A 638 -59.38 139.71 36.41
CA SER A 638 -59.54 138.42 35.72
C SER A 638 -58.25 137.84 35.13
N ASP A 639 -57.28 138.69 34.77
CA ASP A 639 -56.36 138.37 33.67
C ASP A 639 -55.07 137.64 34.12
N LEU A 640 -54.75 137.64 35.41
CA LEU A 640 -53.59 136.94 36.00
C LEU A 640 -53.75 135.40 36.06
N LYS A 641 -54.81 134.83 35.47
CA LYS A 641 -55.18 133.41 35.63
C LYS A 641 -54.60 132.45 34.59
N THR A 642 -54.07 132.95 33.46
CA THR A 642 -53.82 132.12 32.25
C THR A 642 -52.35 131.78 31.98
N GLN A 643 -51.39 132.56 32.46
CA GLN A 643 -49.97 132.44 32.03
C GLN A 643 -49.22 131.23 32.60
N ALA A 644 -49.73 130.61 33.69
CA ALA A 644 -48.99 129.61 34.46
C ALA A 644 -49.13 128.16 33.95
N LYS A 645 -49.97 127.87 32.95
CA LYS A 645 -50.33 126.48 32.58
C LYS A 645 -49.67 125.92 31.31
N SER A 646 -49.13 126.75 30.43
CA SER A 646 -48.65 126.29 29.11
C SER A 646 -47.20 125.80 29.08
N LYS A 647 -46.41 125.98 30.15
CA LYS A 647 -44.99 125.65 30.15
C LYS A 647 -44.66 124.20 30.53
N ASP A 648 -45.53 123.54 31.30
CA ASP A 648 -45.28 122.17 31.75
C ASP A 648 -45.40 121.16 30.59
N GLU A 649 -46.35 121.41 29.67
CA GLU A 649 -46.66 120.54 28.53
C GLU A 649 -45.52 120.48 27.50
N GLU A 650 -44.80 121.60 27.27
CA GLU A 650 -43.64 121.64 26.37
C GLU A 650 -42.51 120.71 26.85
N THR A 651 -42.23 120.68 28.17
CA THR A 651 -41.15 119.87 28.74
C THR A 651 -41.39 118.36 28.61
N ALA A 652 -42.64 117.92 28.62
CA ALA A 652 -42.99 116.51 28.50
C ALA A 652 -42.65 115.91 27.12
N THR A 653 -42.75 116.72 26.06
CA THR A 653 -42.53 116.25 24.68
C THR A 653 -41.06 116.02 24.32
N ILE A 654 -40.15 116.83 24.87
CA ILE A 654 -38.71 116.67 24.64
C ILE A 654 -38.19 115.39 25.31
N ILE A 655 -38.78 115.01 26.45
CA ILE A 655 -38.40 113.83 27.23
C ILE A 655 -38.84 112.51 26.55
N THR A 656 -39.88 112.51 25.71
CA THR A 656 -40.27 111.32 24.94
C THR A 656 -39.45 111.16 23.67
N GLN A 657 -39.11 112.25 22.97
CA GLN A 657 -38.26 112.25 21.78
C GLN A 657 -36.89 111.59 22.04
N LEU A 658 -36.16 112.07 23.05
CA LEU A 658 -34.81 111.60 23.39
C LEU A 658 -34.75 110.14 23.88
N LYS A 659 -35.86 109.63 24.44
CA LYS A 659 -35.98 108.20 24.79
C LYS A 659 -36.09 107.34 23.54
N LEU A 660 -36.88 107.77 22.55
CA LEU A 660 -37.09 107.02 21.32
C LEU A 660 -35.78 106.85 20.52
N GLU A 661 -34.97 107.92 20.43
CA GLU A 661 -33.66 107.89 19.76
C GLU A 661 -32.67 106.97 20.47
N ARG A 662 -32.56 107.06 21.81
CA ARG A 662 -31.75 106.14 22.63
C ARG A 662 -32.18 104.68 22.41
N ASP A 663 -33.48 104.42 22.41
CA ASP A 663 -34.06 103.09 22.30
C ASP A 663 -34.01 102.54 20.87
N VAL A 664 -33.74 103.37 19.85
CA VAL A 664 -33.37 102.92 18.48
C VAL A 664 -31.91 102.50 18.46
N HIS A 665 -30.97 103.34 18.90
CA HIS A 665 -29.55 103.00 18.89
C HIS A 665 -29.21 101.79 19.78
N GLN A 666 -29.94 101.58 20.88
CA GLN A 666 -29.83 100.36 21.69
C GLN A 666 -30.13 99.11 20.86
N ARG A 667 -31.21 99.10 20.07
CA ARG A 667 -31.58 97.99 19.19
C ARG A 667 -30.61 97.82 18.03
N GLU A 668 -30.15 98.90 17.40
CA GLU A 668 -29.16 98.83 16.32
C GLU A 668 -27.83 98.20 16.80
N LEU A 669 -27.42 98.48 18.04
CA LEU A 669 -26.26 97.83 18.67
C LEU A 669 -26.52 96.36 19.02
N GLU A 670 -27.72 96.00 19.46
CA GLU A 670 -28.13 94.61 19.74
C GLU A 670 -28.25 93.77 18.46
N ASP A 671 -28.79 94.34 17.38
CA ASP A 671 -28.88 93.71 16.04
C ASP A 671 -27.49 93.51 15.42
N LEU A 672 -26.60 94.50 15.51
CA LEU A 672 -25.21 94.35 15.05
C LEU A 672 -24.42 93.34 15.90
N THR A 673 -24.65 93.31 17.22
CA THR A 673 -23.99 92.35 18.13
C THR A 673 -24.47 90.93 17.89
N SER A 674 -25.79 90.72 17.75
CA SER A 674 -26.37 89.40 17.48
C SER A 674 -26.03 88.90 16.07
N SER A 675 -25.98 89.78 15.07
CA SER A 675 -25.48 89.47 13.72
C SER A 675 -24.01 89.03 13.75
N LEU A 676 -23.14 89.79 14.42
CA LEU A 676 -21.73 89.44 14.61
C LEU A 676 -21.57 88.10 15.35
N GLN A 677 -22.38 87.85 16.38
CA GLN A 677 -22.39 86.61 17.13
C GLN A 677 -22.91 85.42 16.30
N SER A 678 -23.86 85.64 15.40
CA SER A 678 -24.35 84.64 14.44
C SER A 678 -23.31 84.29 13.37
N VAL A 679 -22.56 85.27 12.87
CA VAL A 679 -21.44 85.02 11.94
C VAL A 679 -20.30 84.29 12.66
N LYS A 680 -20.00 84.66 13.91
CA LYS A 680 -19.00 83.98 14.74
C LYS A 680 -19.38 82.52 15.02
N SER A 681 -20.62 82.23 15.40
CA SER A 681 -21.06 80.86 15.68
C SER A 681 -21.07 79.98 14.42
N LYS A 682 -21.48 80.53 13.26
CA LYS A 682 -21.39 79.83 11.96
C LYS A 682 -19.93 79.55 11.55
N HIS A 683 -19.00 80.48 11.80
CA HIS A 683 -17.59 80.24 11.51
C HIS A 683 -16.99 79.16 12.43
N GLU A 684 -17.31 79.20 13.72
CA GLU A 684 -16.93 78.18 14.70
C GLU A 684 -17.49 76.80 14.32
N GLN A 685 -18.78 76.71 13.94
CA GLN A 685 -19.40 75.47 13.45
C GLN A 685 -18.68 74.94 12.19
N ASN A 686 -18.43 75.77 11.19
CA ASN A 686 -17.69 75.37 9.98
C ASN A 686 -16.27 74.85 10.30
N ILE A 687 -15.58 75.43 11.28
CA ILE A 687 -14.26 74.95 11.75
C ILE A 687 -14.41 73.60 12.45
N GLN A 688 -15.41 73.44 13.32
CA GLN A 688 -15.67 72.18 14.04
C GLN A 688 -16.07 71.05 13.08
N GLU A 689 -16.85 71.34 12.03
CA GLU A 689 -17.21 70.38 10.98
C GLU A 689 -16.00 69.99 10.12
N LEU A 690 -15.17 70.95 9.72
CA LEU A 690 -13.93 70.67 8.99
C LEU A 690 -12.95 69.82 9.84
N MET A 691 -12.83 70.13 11.13
CA MET A 691 -12.04 69.32 12.08
C MET A 691 -12.65 67.94 12.32
N LYS A 692 -13.98 67.78 12.24
CA LYS A 692 -14.67 66.49 12.29
C LYS A 692 -14.42 65.67 11.02
N HIS A 693 -14.36 66.32 9.84
CA HIS A 693 -14.01 65.69 8.57
C HIS A 693 -12.57 65.15 8.59
N PHE A 694 -11.58 65.99 8.93
CA PHE A 694 -10.19 65.55 9.02
C PHE A 694 -9.96 64.47 10.09
N LYS A 695 -10.69 64.51 11.22
CA LYS A 695 -10.66 63.42 12.21
C LYS A 695 -11.23 62.12 11.64
N LYS A 696 -12.33 62.19 10.87
CA LYS A 696 -12.94 61.04 10.19
C LYS A 696 -11.96 60.45 9.16
N GLU A 697 -11.49 61.24 8.20
CA GLU A 697 -10.53 60.79 7.17
C GLU A 697 -9.26 60.19 7.79
N LYS A 698 -8.73 60.79 8.86
CA LYS A 698 -7.61 60.22 9.63
C LYS A 698 -7.97 58.86 10.23
N SER A 699 -9.12 58.74 10.89
CA SER A 699 -9.56 57.47 11.50
C SER A 699 -9.82 56.37 10.48
N GLU A 700 -10.29 56.74 9.28
CA GLU A 700 -10.50 55.85 8.14
C GLU A 700 -9.16 55.40 7.54
N ALA A 701 -8.23 56.32 7.30
CA ALA A 701 -6.88 55.99 6.82
C ALA A 701 -6.11 55.11 7.82
N GLU A 702 -6.21 55.40 9.12
CA GLU A 702 -5.67 54.52 10.17
C GLU A 702 -6.37 53.15 10.18
N SER A 703 -7.66 53.07 9.84
CA SER A 703 -8.37 51.80 9.72
C SER A 703 -7.87 50.97 8.54
N HIS A 704 -7.67 51.57 7.37
CA HIS A 704 -7.05 50.90 6.22
C HIS A 704 -5.60 50.45 6.53
N ILE A 705 -4.83 51.24 7.28
CA ILE A 705 -3.50 50.84 7.76
C ILE A 705 -3.60 49.68 8.77
N ARG A 706 -4.67 49.58 9.55
CA ARG A 706 -4.93 48.45 10.46
C ARG A 706 -5.33 47.18 9.69
N THR A 707 -6.19 47.25 8.67
CA THR A 707 -6.56 46.07 7.86
C THR A 707 -5.39 45.55 7.03
N LEU A 708 -4.67 46.42 6.31
CA LEU A 708 -3.46 46.04 5.55
C LEU A 708 -2.36 45.42 6.44
N LYS A 709 -2.29 45.80 7.73
CA LYS A 709 -1.40 45.15 8.70
C LYS A 709 -1.90 43.77 9.15
N ALA A 710 -3.21 43.57 9.28
CA ALA A 710 -3.80 42.27 9.58
C ALA A 710 -3.64 41.30 8.40
N GLU A 711 -4.00 41.74 7.19
CA GLU A 711 -3.80 41.01 5.92
C GLU A 711 -2.32 40.60 5.77
N SER A 712 -1.39 41.54 5.96
CA SER A 712 0.05 41.24 5.90
C SER A 712 0.56 40.33 7.05
N LEU A 713 -0.18 40.14 8.13
CA LEU A 713 0.13 39.14 9.17
C LEU A 713 -0.49 37.78 8.82
N GLU A 714 -1.66 37.76 8.20
CA GLU A 714 -2.31 36.56 7.67
C GLU A 714 -1.48 35.94 6.54
N ASP A 715 -1.03 36.74 5.56
CA ASP A 715 -0.06 36.33 4.52
C ASP A 715 1.21 35.71 5.13
N LYS A 716 1.78 36.35 6.17
CA LYS A 716 2.97 35.84 6.86
C LYS A 716 2.70 34.54 7.60
N ASN A 717 1.47 34.32 8.07
CA ASN A 717 1.08 33.08 8.73
C ASN A 717 0.78 31.98 7.71
N MET A 718 0.12 32.26 6.59
CA MET A 718 -0.06 31.33 5.48
C MET A 718 1.29 30.92 4.89
N ALA A 719 2.23 31.86 4.71
CA ALA A 719 3.60 31.57 4.30
C ALA A 719 4.42 30.80 5.36
N LYS A 720 4.02 30.77 6.65
CA LYS A 720 4.58 29.83 7.64
C LYS A 720 3.95 28.46 7.48
N VAL A 721 2.62 28.36 7.38
CA VAL A 721 1.89 27.09 7.19
C VAL A 721 2.37 26.36 5.96
N GLN A 722 2.53 27.04 4.82
CA GLN A 722 3.10 26.49 3.59
C GLN A 722 4.54 26.00 3.77
N ARG A 723 5.39 26.72 4.51
CA ARG A 723 6.75 26.24 4.86
C ARG A 723 6.71 24.99 5.74
N CYS A 724 5.85 24.95 6.76
CA CYS A 724 5.66 23.75 7.58
C CYS A 724 5.06 22.57 6.80
N GLN A 725 4.26 22.82 5.75
CA GLN A 725 3.78 21.79 4.83
C GLN A 725 4.89 21.27 3.93
N LEU A 726 5.73 22.15 3.37
CA LEU A 726 6.92 21.77 2.59
C LEU A 726 7.95 21.01 3.43
N GLU A 727 8.14 21.40 4.69
CA GLU A 727 9.04 20.72 5.63
C GLU A 727 8.49 19.35 6.05
N LYS A 728 7.17 19.21 6.25
CA LYS A 728 6.50 17.91 6.42
C LYS A 728 6.69 17.01 5.20
N LEU A 729 6.41 17.52 4.00
CA LEU A 729 6.63 16.79 2.73
C LEU A 729 8.08 16.39 2.57
N LYS A 730 9.04 17.28 2.86
CA LYS A 730 10.46 16.95 2.85
C LYS A 730 10.77 15.82 3.81
N SER A 731 10.30 15.89 5.06
CA SER A 731 10.50 14.81 6.04
C SER A 731 9.84 13.48 5.64
N GLN A 732 8.79 13.51 4.81
CA GLN A 732 8.19 12.32 4.21
C GLN A 732 9.06 11.76 3.07
N TYR A 733 9.63 12.61 2.21
CA TYR A 733 10.61 12.17 1.20
C TYR A 733 11.90 11.64 1.82
N ASP A 734 12.40 12.29 2.87
CA ASP A 734 13.59 11.86 3.62
C ASP A 734 13.32 10.46 4.23
N ARG A 735 12.18 10.25 4.91
CA ARG A 735 11.76 8.93 5.43
C ARG A 735 11.55 7.87 4.36
N LEU A 736 10.85 8.19 3.26
CA LEU A 736 10.64 7.24 2.15
C LEU A 736 11.98 6.84 1.50
N THR A 737 12.98 7.72 1.53
CA THR A 737 14.35 7.41 1.09
C THR A 737 15.06 6.51 2.10
N GLU A 738 14.94 6.78 3.41
CA GLU A 738 15.47 5.92 4.48
C GLU A 738 14.84 4.51 4.41
N GLU A 739 13.51 4.42 4.34
CA GLU A 739 12.74 3.18 4.16
C GLU A 739 13.15 2.43 2.89
N LEU A 740 13.36 3.12 1.76
CA LEU A 740 13.86 2.49 0.53
C LEU A 740 15.27 1.91 0.72
N THR A 741 16.19 2.65 1.35
CA THR A 741 17.54 2.14 1.62
C THR A 741 17.55 1.01 2.65
N GLN A 742 16.65 1.01 3.63
CA GLN A 742 16.46 -0.10 4.55
C GLN A 742 15.96 -1.34 3.81
N ASN A 743 14.90 -1.21 3.00
CA ASN A 743 14.36 -2.30 2.18
C ASN A 743 15.41 -2.87 1.21
N GLU A 744 16.22 -2.03 0.57
CA GLU A 744 17.36 -2.48 -0.22
C GLU A 744 18.37 -3.29 0.61
N ASN A 745 18.71 -2.82 1.81
CA ASN A 745 19.70 -3.46 2.66
C ASN A 745 19.18 -4.77 3.29
N GLU A 746 17.88 -4.87 3.54
CA GLU A 746 17.21 -6.12 3.91
C GLU A 746 17.12 -7.08 2.74
N ASN A 747 16.84 -6.60 1.52
CA ASN A 747 16.89 -7.40 0.30
C ASN A 747 18.32 -7.93 0.03
N LYS A 748 19.36 -7.13 0.27
CA LYS A 748 20.78 -7.56 0.24
C LYS A 748 21.06 -8.64 1.30
N LYS A 749 20.58 -8.48 2.55
CA LYS A 749 20.68 -9.51 3.61
C LYS A 749 19.94 -10.80 3.23
N LEU A 750 18.75 -10.70 2.64
CA LEU A 750 17.96 -11.86 2.20
C LEU A 750 18.62 -12.60 1.03
N LYS A 751 19.24 -11.88 0.08
CA LYS A 751 20.06 -12.49 -0.98
C LYS A 751 21.26 -13.25 -0.42
N LEU A 752 21.97 -12.69 0.56
CA LEU A 752 23.08 -13.39 1.24
C LEU A 752 22.60 -14.62 2.03
N LYS A 753 21.45 -14.54 2.71
CA LYS A 753 20.82 -15.70 3.36
C LYS A 753 20.42 -16.77 2.34
N TYR A 754 19.81 -16.38 1.23
CA TYR A 754 19.41 -17.30 0.15
C TYR A 754 20.63 -17.99 -0.48
N GLN A 755 21.71 -17.25 -0.74
CA GLN A 755 22.96 -17.85 -1.23
C GLN A 755 23.52 -18.85 -0.22
N CYS A 756 23.67 -18.46 1.05
CA CYS A 756 24.17 -19.35 2.10
C CYS A 756 23.30 -20.61 2.29
N LEU A 757 21.97 -20.49 2.13
CA LEU A 757 21.06 -21.65 2.13
C LEU A 757 21.20 -22.50 0.86
N LYS A 758 21.48 -21.91 -0.32
CA LYS A 758 21.80 -22.65 -1.55
C LYS A 758 23.11 -23.42 -1.38
N ASP A 759 24.15 -22.77 -0.89
CA ASP A 759 25.46 -23.37 -0.65
C ASP A 759 25.33 -24.57 0.32
N GLN A 760 24.57 -24.42 1.41
CA GLN A 760 24.24 -25.51 2.34
C GLN A 760 23.41 -26.64 1.70
N LEU A 761 22.47 -26.33 0.80
CA LEU A 761 21.71 -27.36 0.08
C LEU A 761 22.60 -28.13 -0.90
N GLU A 762 23.49 -27.46 -1.62
CA GLU A 762 24.48 -28.13 -2.48
C GLU A 762 25.46 -28.98 -1.67
N GLU A 763 25.87 -28.56 -0.46
CA GLU A 763 26.64 -29.41 0.46
C GLU A 763 25.84 -30.64 0.92
N LYS A 764 24.54 -30.50 1.20
CA LYS A 764 23.67 -31.62 1.55
C LYS A 764 23.42 -32.57 0.39
N GLU A 765 23.27 -32.06 -0.83
CA GLU A 765 23.17 -32.86 -2.05
C GLU A 765 24.46 -33.65 -2.31
N LYS A 766 25.63 -33.03 -2.15
CA LYS A 766 26.95 -33.71 -2.21
C LYS A 766 27.06 -34.80 -1.14
N HIS A 767 26.59 -34.55 0.09
CA HIS A 767 26.52 -35.56 1.14
C HIS A 767 25.60 -36.74 0.78
N ILE A 768 24.39 -36.47 0.30
CA ILE A 768 23.43 -37.50 -0.13
C ILE A 768 24.01 -38.32 -1.29
N SER A 769 24.64 -37.68 -2.28
CA SER A 769 25.29 -38.38 -3.40
C SER A 769 26.41 -39.32 -2.94
N ASN A 770 27.25 -38.88 -2.00
CA ASN A 770 28.29 -39.72 -1.38
C ASN A 770 27.69 -40.90 -0.59
N GLU A 771 26.57 -40.70 0.11
CA GLU A 771 25.84 -41.74 0.83
C GLU A 771 25.16 -42.73 -0.14
N GLU A 772 24.57 -42.26 -1.24
CA GLU A 772 24.00 -43.09 -2.31
C GLU A 772 25.06 -43.92 -3.05
N GLU A 773 26.26 -43.37 -3.27
CA GLU A 773 27.39 -44.16 -3.77
C GLU A 773 27.86 -45.20 -2.75
N HIS A 774 27.92 -44.86 -1.45
CA HIS A 774 28.25 -45.83 -0.40
C HIS A 774 27.21 -46.96 -0.33
N LEU A 775 25.92 -46.62 -0.43
CA LEU A 775 24.82 -47.59 -0.49
C LEU A 775 24.90 -48.46 -1.75
N ARG A 776 25.26 -47.90 -2.92
CA ARG A 776 25.51 -48.69 -4.15
C ARG A 776 26.65 -49.69 -3.97
N ARG A 777 27.81 -49.26 -3.48
CA ARG A 777 28.95 -50.15 -3.16
C ARG A 777 28.58 -51.26 -2.18
N MET A 778 27.76 -50.94 -1.17
CA MET A 778 27.26 -51.91 -0.19
C MET A 778 26.26 -52.90 -0.80
N GLU A 779 25.38 -52.43 -1.70
CA GLU A 779 24.41 -53.26 -2.42
C GLU A 779 25.09 -54.16 -3.46
N GLU A 780 26.11 -53.66 -4.16
CA GLU A 780 27.00 -54.45 -5.03
C GLU A 780 27.70 -55.57 -4.24
N ALA A 781 28.27 -55.26 -3.07
CA ALA A 781 28.85 -56.27 -2.19
C ALA A 781 27.79 -57.26 -1.66
N ARG A 782 26.56 -56.80 -1.38
CA ARG A 782 25.43 -57.65 -0.97
C ARG A 782 24.99 -58.60 -2.09
N LEU A 783 25.02 -58.15 -3.35
CA LEU A 783 24.74 -58.96 -4.52
C LEU A 783 25.86 -59.99 -4.75
N GLN A 784 27.14 -59.59 -4.67
CA GLN A 784 28.28 -60.52 -4.75
C GLN A 784 28.21 -61.63 -3.67
N LEU A 785 27.83 -61.28 -2.43
CA LEU A 785 27.60 -62.25 -1.36
C LEU A 785 26.38 -63.15 -1.63
N LYS A 786 25.31 -62.61 -2.24
CA LYS A 786 24.14 -63.40 -2.63
C LYS A 786 24.48 -64.41 -3.74
N ASP A 787 25.29 -64.01 -4.72
CA ASP A 787 25.70 -64.88 -5.82
C ASP A 787 26.66 -65.98 -5.31
N GLN A 788 27.55 -65.66 -4.37
CA GLN A 788 28.35 -66.67 -3.65
C GLN A 788 27.47 -67.65 -2.85
N LEU A 789 26.41 -67.17 -2.19
CA LEU A 789 25.45 -68.05 -1.51
C LEU A 789 24.70 -68.94 -2.50
N LEU A 790 24.26 -68.41 -3.66
CA LEU A 790 23.62 -69.19 -4.71
C LEU A 790 24.56 -70.27 -5.28
N CYS A 791 25.85 -69.96 -5.48
CA CYS A 791 26.84 -70.98 -5.84
C CYS A 791 26.90 -72.09 -4.78
N LEU A 792 27.06 -71.74 -3.50
CA LEU A 792 27.10 -72.70 -2.38
C LEU A 792 25.78 -73.48 -2.19
N GLU A 793 24.64 -72.90 -2.55
CA GLU A 793 23.34 -73.58 -2.59
C GLU A 793 23.28 -74.59 -3.74
N THR A 794 23.71 -74.23 -4.96
CA THR A 794 23.79 -75.18 -6.09
C THR A 794 24.83 -76.29 -5.88
N GLU A 795 25.92 -76.02 -5.16
CA GLU A 795 26.87 -77.05 -4.72
C GLU A 795 26.22 -78.00 -3.70
N GLN A 796 25.45 -77.47 -2.74
CA GLN A 796 24.68 -78.30 -1.79
C GLN A 796 23.60 -79.12 -2.50
N GLU A 797 22.84 -78.56 -3.43
CA GLU A 797 21.85 -79.30 -4.23
C GLU A 797 22.51 -80.37 -5.12
N SER A 798 23.70 -80.09 -5.67
CA SER A 798 24.50 -81.06 -6.42
C SER A 798 24.97 -82.21 -5.52
N ILE A 799 25.51 -81.90 -4.33
CA ILE A 799 25.93 -82.89 -3.33
C ILE A 799 24.73 -83.72 -2.85
N LEU A 800 23.60 -83.09 -2.52
CA LEU A 800 22.35 -83.77 -2.15
C LEU A 800 21.77 -84.59 -3.30
N GLY A 801 21.96 -84.17 -4.54
CA GLY A 801 21.58 -84.91 -5.74
C GLY A 801 22.50 -86.11 -6.03
N VAL A 802 23.79 -86.03 -5.68
CA VAL A 802 24.72 -87.17 -5.71
C VAL A 802 24.40 -88.14 -4.59
N ILE A 803 24.29 -87.67 -3.34
CA ILE A 803 23.84 -88.48 -2.19
C ILE A 803 22.48 -89.11 -2.48
N GLY A 804 21.55 -88.37 -3.09
CA GLY A 804 20.26 -88.86 -3.53
C GLY A 804 20.40 -90.01 -4.52
N LYS A 805 21.22 -89.88 -5.57
CA LYS A 805 21.51 -90.95 -6.54
C LYS A 805 22.23 -92.14 -5.91
N GLU A 806 23.12 -91.91 -4.93
CA GLU A 806 23.82 -92.97 -4.19
C GLU A 806 22.87 -93.72 -3.25
N ILE A 807 21.97 -93.03 -2.56
CA ILE A 807 20.88 -93.64 -1.79
C ILE A 807 19.93 -94.39 -2.72
N ASP A 808 19.61 -93.85 -3.89
CA ASP A 808 18.76 -94.51 -4.88
C ASP A 808 19.43 -95.77 -5.45
N ALA A 809 20.75 -95.72 -5.69
CA ALA A 809 21.57 -96.88 -6.07
C ALA A 809 21.73 -97.89 -4.93
N ALA A 810 21.87 -97.43 -3.67
CA ALA A 810 21.86 -98.27 -2.48
C ALA A 810 20.50 -98.96 -2.33
N CYS A 811 19.38 -98.24 -2.43
CA CYS A 811 18.04 -98.81 -2.40
C CYS A 811 17.79 -99.77 -3.57
N LYS A 812 18.28 -99.47 -4.78
CA LYS A 812 18.20 -100.39 -5.94
C LYS A 812 19.08 -101.62 -5.79
N THR A 813 20.25 -101.50 -5.16
CA THR A 813 21.06 -102.67 -4.77
C THR A 813 20.35 -103.43 -3.65
N PHE A 814 20.04 -102.86 -2.48
CA PHE A 814 19.26 -103.53 -1.42
C PHE A 814 17.93 -104.15 -1.90
N SER A 815 17.25 -103.58 -2.92
CA SER A 815 16.03 -104.16 -3.52
C SER A 815 16.28 -105.36 -4.44
N ARG A 816 17.50 -105.54 -4.93
CA ARG A 816 17.95 -106.62 -5.82
C ARG A 816 18.79 -107.67 -5.08
N ASP A 817 19.52 -107.20 -4.08
CA ASP A 817 20.50 -107.85 -3.21
C ASP A 817 19.86 -108.31 -1.89
N SER A 818 18.59 -107.99 -1.63
CA SER A 818 17.77 -108.72 -0.64
C SER A 818 17.69 -110.23 -0.96
N MET A 819 17.96 -110.61 -2.20
CA MET A 819 18.11 -111.99 -2.66
C MET A 819 19.58 -112.51 -2.64
N GLU A 820 20.58 -111.62 -2.55
CA GLU A 820 22.01 -111.95 -2.72
C GLU A 820 22.86 -111.75 -1.45
N LYS A 821 22.46 -110.89 -0.49
CA LYS A 821 23.12 -110.73 0.85
C LYS A 821 23.00 -111.96 1.77
N LEU A 822 22.38 -113.05 1.34
CA LEU A 822 22.55 -114.38 1.94
C LEU A 822 23.80 -115.14 1.44
N LYS A 823 24.61 -114.55 0.54
CA LYS A 823 25.81 -115.19 -0.04
C LYS A 823 27.10 -114.36 -0.10
N VAL A 824 27.08 -113.05 0.15
CA VAL A 824 28.24 -112.16 -0.09
C VAL A 824 29.11 -111.90 1.17
N PHE A 825 28.82 -112.52 2.31
CA PHE A 825 29.63 -112.39 3.55
C PHE A 825 30.92 -113.23 3.59
N SER A 826 31.52 -113.59 2.45
CA SER A 826 32.63 -114.56 2.38
C SER A 826 33.76 -114.25 1.39
N SER A 827 33.92 -113.01 0.93
CA SER A 827 35.09 -112.57 0.13
C SER A 827 35.36 -111.07 0.33
N GLY A 828 36.57 -110.72 0.78
CA GLY A 828 37.04 -109.33 0.99
C GLY A 828 37.93 -108.81 -0.17
N PRO A 829 38.87 -107.85 0.05
CA PRO A 829 39.47 -107.43 1.33
C PRO A 829 39.52 -105.91 1.62
N ASP A 830 40.04 -105.60 2.81
CA ASP A 830 40.68 -104.34 3.27
C ASP A 830 39.99 -102.97 3.07
N ILE A 831 39.41 -102.46 4.16
CA ILE A 831 39.99 -101.38 4.99
C ILE A 831 39.33 -101.43 6.39
N ASN A 832 40.13 -101.42 7.46
CA ASN A 832 39.63 -101.43 8.84
C ASN A 832 39.10 -100.04 9.26
N TYR A 833 37.78 -99.87 9.27
CA TYR A 833 37.11 -98.78 9.97
C TYR A 833 36.72 -99.21 11.40
N ASP A 834 37.36 -98.62 12.41
CA ASP A 834 36.89 -98.72 13.80
C ASP A 834 35.59 -97.90 13.98
N PRO A 835 34.45 -98.54 14.34
CA PRO A 835 33.19 -97.84 14.55
C PRO A 835 33.26 -96.80 15.68
N HIS A 836 34.07 -97.02 16.71
CA HIS A 836 34.16 -96.11 17.85
C HIS A 836 34.86 -94.80 17.46
N ARG A 837 35.91 -94.87 16.63
CA ARG A 837 36.59 -93.70 16.07
C ARG A 837 35.66 -92.83 15.23
N TRP A 838 34.85 -93.42 14.35
CA TRP A 838 33.86 -92.67 13.55
C TRP A 838 32.77 -92.02 14.42
N LEU A 839 32.28 -92.73 15.44
CA LEU A 839 31.28 -92.19 16.36
C LEU A 839 31.83 -91.01 17.18
N ALA A 840 33.11 -91.06 17.58
CA ALA A 840 33.77 -89.99 18.31
C ALA A 840 33.99 -88.73 17.47
N GLU A 841 34.43 -88.88 16.21
CA GLU A 841 34.55 -87.76 15.27
C GLU A 841 33.18 -87.13 14.95
N SER A 842 32.14 -87.96 14.81
CA SER A 842 30.77 -87.48 14.55
C SER A 842 30.20 -86.73 15.76
N LYS A 843 30.41 -87.27 16.98
CA LYS A 843 29.99 -86.62 18.24
C LYS A 843 30.69 -85.28 18.46
N THR A 844 32.00 -85.19 18.20
CA THR A 844 32.75 -83.94 18.40
C THR A 844 32.37 -82.87 17.37
N LYS A 845 32.14 -83.23 16.10
CA LYS A 845 31.62 -82.30 15.08
C LYS A 845 30.23 -81.76 15.43
N LEU A 846 29.31 -82.62 15.86
CA LEU A 846 27.98 -82.20 16.32
C LEU A 846 28.06 -81.32 17.58
N GLN A 847 28.93 -81.65 18.54
CA GLN A 847 29.12 -80.84 19.73
C GLN A 847 29.68 -79.45 19.41
N TRP A 848 30.58 -79.31 18.43
CA TRP A 848 31.05 -78.01 17.95
C TRP A 848 29.96 -77.18 17.28
N LEU A 849 29.15 -77.79 16.40
CA LEU A 849 28.01 -77.10 15.76
C LEU A 849 26.97 -76.61 16.79
N CYS A 850 26.69 -77.41 17.83
CA CYS A 850 25.81 -77.01 18.92
C CYS A 850 26.36 -75.82 19.73
N GLU A 851 27.68 -75.71 19.89
CA GLU A 851 28.30 -74.59 20.63
C GLU A 851 28.37 -73.31 19.79
N GLU A 852 28.71 -73.40 18.50
CA GLU A 852 28.63 -72.26 17.57
C GLU A 852 27.19 -71.73 17.44
N LEU A 853 26.17 -72.61 17.41
CA LEU A 853 24.76 -72.19 17.41
C LEU A 853 24.38 -71.44 18.69
N LYS A 854 24.80 -71.89 19.88
CA LYS A 854 24.60 -71.14 21.13
C LYS A 854 25.30 -69.79 21.09
N GLU A 855 26.52 -69.72 20.54
CA GLU A 855 27.24 -68.45 20.49
C GLU A 855 26.59 -67.47 19.49
N ARG A 856 26.07 -67.94 18.35
CA ARG A 856 25.20 -67.16 17.46
C ARG A 856 23.97 -66.62 18.20
N GLU A 857 23.26 -67.48 18.94
CA GLU A 857 22.07 -67.09 19.71
C GLU A 857 22.39 -66.05 20.79
N ASN A 858 23.52 -66.18 21.48
CA ASN A 858 23.97 -65.23 22.50
C ASN A 858 24.45 -63.89 21.91
N ARG A 859 25.14 -63.92 20.77
CA ARG A 859 25.49 -62.72 19.98
C ARG A 859 24.20 -62.00 19.53
N GLU A 860 23.19 -62.73 19.07
CA GLU A 860 21.89 -62.14 18.68
C GLU A 860 21.14 -61.53 19.88
N LYS A 861 21.07 -62.23 21.02
CA LYS A 861 20.47 -61.69 22.27
C LYS A 861 21.14 -60.39 22.70
N SER A 862 22.47 -60.29 22.56
CA SER A 862 23.25 -59.09 22.87
C SER A 862 22.89 -57.92 21.94
N LEU A 863 22.81 -58.16 20.62
CA LEU A 863 22.41 -57.16 19.63
C LEU A 863 20.95 -56.69 19.84
N ARG A 864 20.02 -57.62 20.13
CA ARG A 864 18.63 -57.29 20.47
C ARG A 864 18.54 -56.41 21.73
N HIS A 865 19.38 -56.65 22.74
CA HIS A 865 19.44 -55.81 23.94
C HIS A 865 20.00 -54.40 23.66
N GLN A 866 21.08 -54.29 22.88
CA GLN A 866 21.64 -53.00 22.46
C GLN A 866 20.63 -52.16 21.65
N LEU A 867 19.91 -52.79 20.71
CA LEU A 867 18.88 -52.13 19.90
C LEU A 867 17.70 -51.65 20.76
N MET A 868 17.30 -52.43 21.78
CA MET A 868 16.30 -52.02 22.76
C MET A 868 16.77 -50.82 23.60
N LEU A 869 18.03 -50.79 24.03
CA LEU A 869 18.61 -49.66 24.76
C LEU A 869 18.62 -48.37 23.92
N CYS A 870 19.03 -48.45 22.65
CA CYS A 870 18.98 -47.31 21.72
C CYS A 870 17.55 -46.79 21.52
N ARG A 871 16.56 -47.69 21.41
CA ARG A 871 15.13 -47.33 21.34
C ARG A 871 14.56 -46.76 22.64
N GLN A 872 15.21 -46.94 23.79
CA GLN A 872 14.84 -46.24 25.02
C GLN A 872 15.50 -44.85 25.08
N GLN A 873 16.80 -44.75 24.74
CA GLN A 873 17.50 -43.46 24.66
C GLN A 873 16.79 -42.47 23.72
N LEU A 874 16.35 -42.93 22.54
CA LEU A 874 15.59 -42.09 21.62
C LEU A 874 14.25 -41.58 22.21
N ARG A 875 13.52 -42.40 22.97
CA ARG A 875 12.27 -42.00 23.62
C ARG A 875 12.49 -41.01 24.76
N ASN A 876 13.49 -41.24 25.60
CA ASN A 876 13.88 -40.27 26.62
C ASN A 876 14.26 -38.92 25.99
N MET A 877 14.92 -38.92 24.82
CA MET A 877 15.26 -37.68 24.10
C MET A 877 14.04 -36.97 23.48
N THR A 878 13.01 -37.69 23.05
CA THR A 878 11.75 -37.05 22.60
C THR A 878 10.94 -36.51 23.77
N GLU A 879 10.80 -37.26 24.86
CA GLU A 879 10.10 -36.84 26.09
C GLU A 879 10.75 -35.59 26.72
N ASN A 880 12.09 -35.51 26.72
CA ASN A 880 12.83 -34.31 27.12
C ASN A 880 12.56 -33.10 26.20
N LYS A 881 12.40 -33.31 24.89
CA LYS A 881 12.12 -32.21 23.95
C LYS A 881 10.67 -31.74 24.00
N GLU A 882 9.73 -32.64 24.26
CA GLU A 882 8.32 -32.30 24.48
C GLU A 882 8.14 -31.48 25.77
N SER A 883 8.84 -31.84 26.85
CA SER A 883 8.82 -31.07 28.11
C SER A 883 9.58 -29.73 28.03
N GLU A 884 10.69 -29.64 27.29
CA GLU A 884 11.32 -28.35 26.95
C GLU A 884 10.35 -27.42 26.21
N LEU A 885 9.60 -27.93 25.22
CA LEU A 885 8.61 -27.16 24.47
C LEU A 885 7.44 -26.71 25.35
N GLN A 886 6.93 -27.57 26.23
CA GLN A 886 5.87 -27.22 27.18
C GLN A 886 6.29 -26.07 28.11
N CYS A 887 7.51 -26.12 28.66
CA CYS A 887 8.06 -25.05 29.49
C CYS A 887 8.15 -23.71 28.74
N LEU A 888 8.53 -23.74 27.46
CA LEU A 888 8.55 -22.55 26.60
C LEU A 888 7.14 -22.00 26.31
N PHE A 889 6.14 -22.85 26.10
CA PHE A 889 4.75 -22.41 25.94
C PHE A 889 4.22 -21.72 27.20
N GLU A 890 4.41 -22.32 28.39
CA GLU A 890 4.01 -21.65 29.64
C GLU A 890 4.79 -20.33 29.89
N GLN A 891 5.99 -20.17 29.32
CA GLN A 891 6.74 -18.91 29.41
C GLN A 891 6.14 -17.84 28.49
N ILE A 892 5.62 -18.22 27.31
CA ILE A 892 4.92 -17.33 26.39
C ILE A 892 3.58 -16.90 27.00
N GLU A 893 2.77 -17.83 27.53
CA GLU A 893 1.48 -17.51 28.18
C GLU A 893 1.64 -16.50 29.33
N ARG A 894 2.71 -16.62 30.13
CA ARG A 894 3.03 -15.65 31.20
C ARG A 894 3.46 -14.28 30.67
N GLN A 895 4.07 -14.21 29.49
CA GLN A 895 4.40 -12.94 28.82
C GLN A 895 3.15 -12.29 28.21
N GLU A 896 2.25 -13.07 27.63
CA GLU A 896 0.96 -12.60 27.12
C GLU A 896 0.09 -12.04 28.25
N GLN A 897 -0.02 -12.73 29.37
CA GLN A 897 -0.70 -12.24 30.58
C GLN A 897 -0.12 -10.90 31.06
N LEU A 898 1.22 -10.79 31.18
CA LEU A 898 1.87 -9.53 31.57
C LEU A 898 1.55 -8.37 30.61
N LEU A 899 1.48 -8.65 29.30
CA LEU A 899 1.10 -7.67 28.29
C LEU A 899 -0.38 -7.26 28.43
N GLU A 900 -1.29 -8.21 28.71
CA GLU A 900 -2.69 -7.89 29.01
C GLU A 900 -2.84 -7.01 30.26
N GLU A 901 -2.03 -7.25 31.31
CA GLU A 901 -2.02 -6.42 32.51
C GLU A 901 -1.52 -4.99 32.21
N ILE A 902 -0.40 -4.83 31.49
CA ILE A 902 0.11 -3.53 31.04
C ILE A 902 -0.91 -2.81 30.13
N HIS A 903 -1.62 -3.55 29.27
CA HIS A 903 -2.68 -3.01 28.44
C HIS A 903 -3.92 -2.59 29.23
N ARG A 904 -4.22 -3.24 30.37
CA ARG A 904 -5.26 -2.83 31.32
C ARG A 904 -4.85 -1.56 32.06
N GLU A 905 -3.68 -1.55 32.71
CA GLU A 905 -3.16 -0.36 33.41
C GLU A 905 -3.14 0.88 32.50
N LYS A 906 -2.75 0.71 31.23
CA LYS A 906 -2.78 1.80 30.25
C LYS A 906 -4.18 2.32 29.94
N ARG A 907 -5.23 1.48 29.95
CA ARG A 907 -6.62 1.93 29.80
C ARG A 907 -7.08 2.68 31.05
N ASP A 908 -6.83 2.09 32.21
CA ASP A 908 -7.24 2.64 33.50
C ASP A 908 -6.61 4.03 33.73
N LEU A 909 -5.32 4.20 33.37
CA LEU A 909 -4.62 5.50 33.40
C LEU A 909 -5.17 6.53 32.40
N LEU A 910 -5.71 6.10 31.25
CA LEU A 910 -6.34 7.01 30.28
C LEU A 910 -7.71 7.48 30.76
N GLU A 911 -8.53 6.60 31.34
CA GLU A 911 -9.79 7.01 31.99
C GLU A 911 -9.54 7.94 33.18
N GLU A 912 -8.54 7.62 34.00
CA GLU A 912 -8.09 8.39 35.16
C GLU A 912 -7.45 9.74 34.77
N THR A 913 -7.10 9.92 33.49
CA THR A 913 -6.74 11.22 32.90
C THR A 913 -7.99 11.96 32.40
N HIS A 914 -8.88 11.28 31.67
CA HIS A 914 -10.15 11.85 31.17
C HIS A 914 -11.00 12.46 32.30
N ARG A 915 -11.13 11.76 33.45
CA ARG A 915 -11.84 12.27 34.63
C ARG A 915 -11.18 13.54 35.21
N LYS A 916 -9.86 13.68 35.10
CA LYS A 916 -9.14 14.89 35.56
C LYS A 916 -9.32 16.05 34.59
N ASP A 917 -9.41 15.77 33.29
CA ASP A 917 -9.74 16.78 32.29
C ASP A 917 -11.19 17.27 32.47
N GLU A 918 -12.14 16.37 32.76
CA GLU A 918 -13.53 16.71 33.15
C GLU A 918 -13.59 17.55 34.45
N GLU A 919 -12.84 17.18 35.49
CA GLU A 919 -12.73 17.96 36.72
C GLU A 919 -12.12 19.35 36.47
N MET A 920 -11.10 19.44 35.60
CA MET A 920 -10.47 20.70 35.21
C MET A 920 -11.41 21.60 34.39
N GLU A 921 -12.21 21.03 33.47
CA GLU A 921 -13.25 21.76 32.74
C GLU A 921 -14.33 22.30 33.69
N SER A 922 -14.81 21.47 34.63
CA SER A 922 -15.77 21.88 35.66
C SER A 922 -15.21 22.96 36.60
N LEU A 923 -13.92 22.90 36.94
CA LEU A 923 -13.25 23.95 37.70
C LEU A 923 -13.09 25.24 36.88
N GLN A 924 -12.76 25.15 35.59
CA GLN A 924 -12.66 26.31 34.70
C GLN A 924 -14.02 26.99 34.54
N ASP A 925 -15.12 26.26 34.36
CA ASP A 925 -16.47 26.82 34.31
C ASP A 925 -16.88 27.51 35.62
N ARG A 926 -16.48 26.96 36.77
CA ARG A 926 -16.68 27.61 38.07
C ARG A 926 -15.85 28.88 38.23
N VAL A 927 -14.63 28.92 37.69
CA VAL A 927 -13.82 30.16 37.61
C VAL A 927 -14.49 31.17 36.68
N ASN A 928 -14.90 30.77 35.47
CA ASN A 928 -15.62 31.61 34.50
C ASN A 928 -16.88 32.24 35.14
N ALA A 929 -17.68 31.44 35.86
CA ALA A 929 -18.87 31.91 36.56
C ALA A 929 -18.56 32.89 37.70
N LEU A 930 -17.45 32.69 38.43
CA LEU A 930 -16.97 33.63 39.46
C LEU A 930 -16.43 34.93 38.85
N GLU A 931 -15.73 34.87 37.72
CA GLU A 931 -15.27 36.06 36.97
C GLU A 931 -16.45 36.85 36.40
N MET A 932 -17.48 36.19 35.87
CA MET A 932 -18.72 36.84 35.44
C MET A 932 -19.48 37.47 36.62
N SER A 933 -19.61 36.75 37.74
CA SER A 933 -20.28 37.26 38.94
C SER A 933 -19.55 38.47 39.54
N THR A 934 -18.22 38.42 39.59
CA THR A 934 -17.41 39.55 40.08
C THR A 934 -17.41 40.74 39.12
N ARG A 935 -17.44 40.53 37.79
CA ARG A 935 -17.70 41.62 36.82
C ARG A 935 -19.05 42.27 37.05
N VAL A 936 -20.15 41.49 37.08
CA VAL A 936 -21.50 42.03 37.31
C VAL A 936 -21.61 42.78 38.65
N ALA A 937 -20.88 42.34 39.69
CA ALA A 937 -20.78 43.04 40.96
C ALA A 937 -19.97 44.35 40.88
N LEU A 938 -18.90 44.41 40.08
CA LEU A 938 -18.15 45.65 39.80
C LEU A 938 -18.98 46.64 38.98
N ASP A 939 -19.67 46.17 37.94
CA ASP A 939 -20.60 46.97 37.12
C ASP A 939 -21.72 47.56 37.99
N HIS A 940 -22.22 46.81 39.00
CA HIS A 940 -23.17 47.31 40.01
C HIS A 940 -22.59 48.32 41.00
N LEU A 941 -21.27 48.34 41.20
CA LEU A 941 -20.60 49.34 42.04
C LEU A 941 -20.29 50.62 41.24
N GLU A 942 -19.98 50.50 39.95
CA GLU A 942 -19.74 51.63 39.05
C GLU A 942 -21.05 52.35 38.65
N SER A 943 -22.17 51.63 38.59
CA SER A 943 -23.49 52.17 38.22
C SER A 943 -24.30 52.81 39.37
N VAL A 944 -23.73 52.94 40.58
CA VAL A 944 -24.38 53.62 41.73
C VAL A 944 -23.58 54.87 42.14
N PRO A 945 -23.94 56.07 41.62
CA PRO A 945 -23.17 57.30 41.85
C PRO A 945 -23.05 57.69 43.34
N GLU A 946 -24.10 57.46 44.14
CA GLU A 946 -24.14 57.79 45.57
C GLU A 946 -23.22 56.93 46.46
N LYS A 947 -22.55 55.91 45.90
CA LYS A 947 -21.58 55.07 46.63
C LYS A 947 -20.12 55.29 46.23
N LEU A 948 -19.85 56.01 45.15
CA LEU A 948 -18.49 56.41 44.78
C LEU A 948 -17.93 57.48 45.74
N SER A 949 -18.80 58.32 46.32
CA SER A 949 -18.45 59.22 47.43
C SER A 949 -18.00 58.45 48.67
N LEU A 950 -18.76 57.42 49.08
CA LEU A 950 -18.40 56.55 50.21
C LEU A 950 -17.10 55.75 49.95
N LEU A 951 -16.77 55.46 48.68
CA LEU A 951 -15.51 54.80 48.34
C LEU A 951 -14.28 55.69 48.58
N GLU A 952 -14.43 57.02 48.51
CA GLU A 952 -13.36 57.97 48.89
C GLU A 952 -13.14 57.96 50.41
N ASP A 953 -14.19 57.80 51.23
CA ASP A 953 -14.06 57.65 52.70
C ASP A 953 -13.36 56.33 53.08
N PHE A 954 -13.61 55.22 52.36
CA PHE A 954 -12.95 53.93 52.63
C PHE A 954 -11.43 53.93 52.39
N LYS A 955 -10.88 54.97 51.74
CA LYS A 955 -9.44 55.20 51.56
C LYS A 955 -8.68 55.29 52.88
N GLY A 956 -9.36 55.63 53.99
CA GLY A 956 -8.82 55.67 55.35
C GLY A 956 -8.55 54.30 56.01
N PHE A 957 -9.09 53.18 55.49
CA PHE A 957 -8.95 51.87 56.17
C PHE A 957 -7.64 51.12 55.91
N ARG A 958 -6.68 51.74 55.20
CA ARG A 958 -5.37 51.13 54.85
C ARG A 958 -4.55 50.70 56.09
N ASP A 959 -4.78 51.32 57.23
CA ASP A 959 -4.03 51.09 58.47
C ASP A 959 -4.62 50.00 59.38
N SER A 960 -5.78 49.41 59.03
CA SER A 960 -6.43 48.33 59.81
C SER A 960 -5.77 46.95 59.58
N ARG A 961 -4.44 46.88 59.68
CA ARG A 961 -3.63 45.70 59.32
C ARG A 961 -3.61 44.57 60.37
N SER A 962 -4.57 44.57 61.30
CA SER A 962 -4.56 43.77 62.53
C SER A 962 -5.51 42.56 62.56
N LEU A 963 -6.29 42.31 61.49
CA LEU A 963 -7.17 41.12 61.41
C LEU A 963 -6.57 39.94 60.61
N SER A 964 -5.52 40.16 59.81
CA SER A 964 -5.00 39.12 58.90
C SER A 964 -4.35 37.93 59.62
N GLU A 965 -3.75 38.15 60.80
CA GLU A 965 -2.99 37.14 61.55
C GLU A 965 -3.88 36.03 62.15
N ARG A 966 -5.18 36.30 62.38
CA ARG A 966 -6.16 35.28 62.83
C ARG A 966 -6.51 34.25 61.76
N SER A 967 -6.11 34.46 60.51
CA SER A 967 -6.27 33.50 59.41
C SER A 967 -5.27 32.36 59.47
N ASP A 968 -3.99 32.71 59.73
CA ASP A 968 -2.84 31.82 59.55
C ASP A 968 -2.82 30.66 60.57
N GLY A 969 -3.21 30.95 61.81
CA GLY A 969 -3.38 29.96 62.88
C GLY A 969 -4.40 28.83 62.59
N ARG A 970 -5.17 28.91 61.50
CA ARG A 970 -6.03 27.80 61.02
C ARG A 970 -5.37 26.91 59.95
N TYR A 971 -4.42 27.42 59.16
CA TYR A 971 -3.70 26.60 58.19
C TYR A 971 -2.74 25.61 58.86
N SER A 972 -2.15 25.97 60.00
CA SER A 972 -1.28 25.07 60.79
C SER A 972 -1.96 23.76 61.22
N ARG A 973 -3.28 23.75 61.45
CA ARG A 973 -4.02 22.51 61.78
C ARG A 973 -4.24 21.60 60.58
N TYR A 974 -4.44 22.16 59.39
CA TYR A 974 -4.66 21.37 58.17
C TYR A 974 -3.41 20.61 57.71
N ARG A 975 -2.21 21.08 58.06
CA ARG A 975 -0.95 20.38 57.79
C ARG A 975 -0.87 19.07 58.59
N PHE A 976 -1.17 19.13 59.89
CA PHE A 976 -1.16 17.97 60.79
C PHE A 976 -2.23 16.92 60.42
N SER A 977 -3.40 17.34 59.93
CA SER A 977 -4.43 16.42 59.42
C SER A 977 -4.07 15.72 58.12
N ARG A 978 -3.11 16.24 57.33
CA ARG A 978 -2.63 15.60 56.10
C ARG A 978 -1.58 14.52 56.39
N GLU A 979 -0.72 14.76 57.37
CA GLU A 979 0.27 13.79 57.85
C GLU A 979 -0.40 12.55 58.48
N SER A 980 -1.48 12.74 59.27
CA SER A 980 -2.27 11.63 59.82
C SER A 980 -3.11 10.83 58.79
N LEU A 981 -3.30 11.36 57.58
CA LEU A 981 -3.97 10.64 56.48
C LEU A 981 -2.98 9.85 55.62
N GLN A 982 -1.73 10.33 55.50
CA GLN A 982 -0.68 9.62 54.80
C GLN A 982 -0.33 8.29 55.49
N GLN A 983 -0.40 8.24 56.83
CA GLN A 983 -0.14 7.04 57.64
C GLN A 983 -1.32 6.04 57.70
N ARG A 984 -2.26 6.09 56.74
CA ARG A 984 -3.39 5.14 56.64
C ARG A 984 -3.57 4.54 55.23
N GLN A 985 -2.54 4.61 54.38
CA GLN A 985 -2.53 3.99 53.05
C GLN A 985 -1.75 2.65 53.01
N ASP A 986 -0.79 2.44 53.91
CA ASP A 986 0.05 1.23 53.94
C ASP A 986 -0.66 -0.03 54.49
N ASP A 987 -1.89 0.10 54.99
CA ASP A 987 -2.58 -0.90 55.83
C ASP A 987 -3.78 -1.57 55.12
N THR A 988 -3.77 -1.61 53.79
CA THR A 988 -4.87 -2.21 52.97
C THR A 988 -4.43 -3.18 51.86
N THR A 989 -3.21 -3.71 51.90
CA THR A 989 -2.99 -5.09 51.44
C THR A 989 -3.72 -6.07 52.37
N TYR A 990 -4.27 -7.16 51.83
CA TYR A 990 -5.16 -8.14 52.47
C TYR A 990 -6.59 -7.68 52.85
N ARG A 991 -7.53 -7.86 51.90
CA ARG A 991 -8.73 -8.69 52.15
C ARG A 991 -9.47 -9.08 50.87
N ILE A 992 -9.46 -10.37 50.57
CA ILE A 992 -10.46 -11.00 49.69
C ILE A 992 -11.58 -11.55 50.60
N PRO A 993 -12.86 -11.21 50.35
CA PRO A 993 -14.00 -11.96 50.86
C PRO A 993 -14.73 -12.66 49.69
N ASN A 994 -14.77 -13.99 49.73
CA ASN A 994 -15.54 -14.78 48.76
C ASN A 994 -17.04 -14.50 48.88
N PHE A 995 -17.75 -14.44 47.75
CA PHE A 995 -19.16 -14.79 47.65
C PHE A 995 -19.36 -15.99 46.71
N LYS A 996 -20.52 -16.63 46.82
CA LYS A 996 -20.71 -18.05 46.55
C LYS A 996 -21.48 -18.37 45.27
N ASP A 997 -21.26 -19.59 44.81
CA ASP A 997 -22.21 -20.57 44.24
C ASP A 997 -23.34 -20.04 43.33
N ASP A 998 -23.31 -20.49 42.07
CA ASP A 998 -24.33 -21.45 41.60
C ASP A 998 -23.88 -22.19 40.33
N ARG A 999 -23.62 -23.51 40.45
CA ARG A 999 -23.85 -24.51 39.39
C ARG A 999 -23.78 -25.95 39.92
N ASP A 1000 -24.61 -26.81 39.36
CA ASP A 1000 -24.96 -28.12 39.92
C ASP A 1000 -23.97 -29.28 39.70
N PHE A 1001 -24.25 -30.34 40.46
CA PHE A 1001 -23.58 -31.65 40.52
C PHE A 1001 -23.58 -32.47 39.20
N VAL A 1002 -22.52 -33.26 39.02
CA VAL A 1002 -22.49 -34.75 38.95
C VAL A 1002 -21.00 -35.15 38.78
N GLU A 1003 -20.34 -35.74 39.78
CA GLU A 1003 -20.25 -37.20 40.08
C GLU A 1003 -19.75 -38.07 38.90
N ARG A 1004 -18.85 -39.07 39.03
CA ARG A 1004 -18.13 -39.74 40.15
C ARG A 1004 -17.01 -40.64 39.52
N SER A 1005 -15.99 -41.23 40.16
CA SER A 1005 -15.50 -41.38 41.55
C SER A 1005 -14.02 -41.87 41.58
N HIS A 1006 -13.39 -41.84 42.76
CA HIS A 1006 -12.33 -42.77 43.27
C HIS A 1006 -10.86 -42.68 42.78
N ALA A 1007 -9.84 -42.94 43.61
CA ALA A 1007 -9.75 -42.89 45.10
C ALA A 1007 -8.29 -42.99 45.62
N HIS A 1008 -8.01 -42.33 46.75
CA HIS A 1008 -6.91 -42.53 47.74
C HIS A 1008 -5.43 -42.45 47.27
N GLY A 1009 -4.51 -41.82 48.02
CA GLY A 1009 -4.68 -40.95 49.21
C GLY A 1009 -3.43 -40.80 50.10
N LEU A 1010 -3.60 -40.03 51.19
CA LEU A 1010 -2.72 -39.77 52.35
C LEU A 1010 -1.61 -38.71 52.22
N ASP A 1011 -1.72 -37.71 53.10
CA ASP A 1011 -0.87 -36.54 53.28
C ASP A 1011 0.28 -36.75 54.30
N GLN A 1012 1.29 -35.86 54.28
CA GLN A 1012 1.83 -35.30 55.52
C GLN A 1012 2.61 -33.97 55.35
N SER A 1013 1.86 -32.88 55.48
CA SER A 1013 2.12 -31.63 56.21
C SER A 1013 3.54 -31.14 56.58
N SER A 1014 3.70 -29.82 56.43
CA SER A 1014 4.60 -28.90 57.18
C SER A 1014 6.10 -28.89 56.80
N SER A 1015 6.86 -27.80 57.02
CA SER A 1015 6.56 -26.59 57.79
C SER A 1015 7.08 -25.28 57.16
N TRP A 1016 6.54 -24.17 57.66
CA TRP A 1016 6.89 -22.78 57.39
C TRP A 1016 8.40 -22.48 57.57
N GLN A 1017 8.96 -21.59 56.74
CA GLN A 1017 9.46 -20.30 57.23
C GLN A 1017 9.76 -19.30 56.10
N ASP A 1018 9.53 -18.02 56.37
CA ASP A 1018 9.97 -16.89 55.54
C ASP A 1018 11.50 -16.78 55.48
N HIS A 1019 12.03 -16.20 54.39
CA HIS A 1019 12.67 -14.87 54.46
C HIS A 1019 12.99 -14.28 53.08
N SER A 1020 12.07 -13.43 52.62
CA SER A 1020 12.35 -12.05 52.20
C SER A 1020 13.76 -11.64 51.73
N HIS A 1021 13.80 -11.13 50.48
CA HIS A 1021 14.50 -9.93 50.02
C HIS A 1021 15.97 -9.93 49.47
N PHE A 1022 16.05 -9.30 48.28
CA PHE A 1022 17.06 -8.37 47.76
C PHE A 1022 18.38 -8.84 47.10
N LEU A 1023 18.53 -8.36 45.84
CA LEU A 1023 19.75 -7.86 45.16
C LEU A 1023 20.95 -8.84 45.06
N SER A 1024 21.41 -9.24 43.88
CA SER A 1024 22.10 -8.33 42.94
C SER A 1024 22.44 -8.97 41.58
N SER A 1025 22.74 -8.14 40.58
CA SER A 1025 23.63 -8.45 39.43
C SER A 1025 25.04 -8.85 39.92
N PRO A 1026 25.89 -9.60 39.17
CA PRO A 1026 26.27 -9.23 37.80
C PRO A 1026 26.61 -10.39 36.81
N ARG A 1027 27.34 -10.03 35.75
CA ARG A 1027 27.64 -10.79 34.53
C ARG A 1027 28.73 -11.88 34.69
N PHE A 1028 28.75 -12.75 33.66
CA PHE A 1028 29.91 -13.32 32.94
C PHE A 1028 30.39 -14.78 33.18
N SER A 1029 30.54 -15.46 32.04
CA SER A 1029 31.53 -16.49 31.65
C SER A 1029 31.63 -17.83 32.39
N HIS A 1030 30.98 -18.85 31.78
CA HIS A 1030 31.60 -19.98 31.05
C HIS A 1030 32.74 -20.83 31.65
N LEU A 1031 32.80 -22.09 31.16
CA LEU A 1031 33.84 -23.12 31.28
C LEU A 1031 33.84 -23.86 32.64
N ASN A 1032 34.19 -25.15 32.74
CA ASN A 1032 34.48 -26.17 31.72
C ASN A 1032 34.36 -27.59 32.32
N SER A 1033 34.12 -28.62 31.50
CA SER A 1033 34.84 -29.91 31.55
C SER A 1033 34.21 -31.00 30.67
N PHE A 1034 34.96 -31.99 30.15
CA PHE A 1034 36.29 -31.98 29.53
C PHE A 1034 36.48 -33.36 28.85
N THR A 1035 37.15 -33.43 27.69
CA THR A 1035 37.74 -34.71 27.23
C THR A 1035 39.19 -34.53 26.81
N GLN A 1036 39.95 -35.60 27.01
CA GLN A 1036 41.41 -35.70 27.00
C GLN A 1036 42.00 -35.71 25.58
N ARG A 1037 43.32 -35.58 25.30
CA ARG A 1037 44.53 -35.03 25.99
C ARG A 1037 45.76 -35.53 25.20
N THR A 1038 46.68 -34.68 24.75
CA THR A 1038 48.10 -35.00 24.39
C THR A 1038 48.77 -33.78 23.71
N VAL A 1039 50.08 -33.50 23.80
CA VAL A 1039 51.03 -33.78 24.91
C VAL A 1039 52.26 -32.84 24.84
N ALA A 1040 52.71 -32.35 26.00
CA ALA A 1040 54.09 -31.93 26.33
C ALA A 1040 54.69 -30.65 25.62
N PRO A 1041 55.87 -30.11 26.03
CA PRO A 1041 55.84 -29.03 27.04
C PRO A 1041 56.94 -27.92 26.96
N ASP A 1042 56.90 -27.01 27.95
CA ASP A 1042 58.00 -26.27 28.63
C ASP A 1042 59.06 -25.45 27.86
N SER A 1043 59.04 -24.11 28.01
CA SER A 1043 59.92 -23.38 28.97
C SER A 1043 59.76 -21.82 28.93
N PRO A 1044 60.18 -21.06 29.96
CA PRO A 1044 59.80 -19.64 30.16
C PRO A 1044 61.01 -18.65 30.14
N LEU A 1045 61.00 -17.62 31.03
CA LEU A 1045 61.97 -16.52 31.29
C LEU A 1045 61.71 -15.22 30.49
N ILE A 1046 61.88 -13.97 31.00
CA ILE A 1046 62.22 -13.47 32.37
C ILE A 1046 61.60 -12.07 32.67
N MET A 1047 61.93 -11.49 33.83
CA MET A 1047 61.24 -10.43 34.60
C MET A 1047 61.68 -8.94 34.35
N GLU A 1048 61.16 -8.05 35.21
CA GLU A 1048 61.81 -6.87 35.88
C GLU A 1048 61.60 -5.41 35.41
N ASP A 1049 60.63 -4.75 36.06
CA ASP A 1049 60.76 -3.62 37.04
C ASP A 1049 61.34 -2.20 36.72
N ALA A 1050 60.96 -1.27 37.63
CA ALA A 1050 61.65 -0.06 38.12
C ALA A 1050 61.31 1.38 37.60
N THR A 1051 60.34 2.02 38.29
CA THR A 1051 60.33 3.38 38.91
C THR A 1051 60.89 4.69 38.28
N ASP A 1052 60.01 5.71 38.29
CA ASP A 1052 60.14 7.11 38.83
C ASP A 1052 60.71 8.36 38.09
N LEU A 1053 59.94 9.47 38.29
CA LEU A 1053 60.27 10.91 38.48
C LEU A 1053 60.35 11.98 37.32
N LEU A 1054 60.01 13.23 37.75
CA LEU A 1054 60.37 14.60 37.25
C LEU A 1054 59.46 15.45 36.28
N MET A 1055 58.62 16.31 36.91
CA MET A 1055 58.50 17.80 36.79
C MET A 1055 57.93 18.59 35.57
N ASP A 1056 57.27 19.72 35.93
CA ASP A 1056 56.91 20.97 35.17
C ASP A 1056 56.04 20.85 33.88
N GLY A 1057 55.38 21.87 33.31
CA GLY A 1057 55.21 23.33 33.53
C GLY A 1057 54.82 23.98 32.17
N THR A 1058 54.12 25.10 31.98
CA THR A 1058 53.64 26.23 32.82
C THR A 1058 52.40 26.89 32.14
N SER A 1059 51.70 27.83 32.79
CA SER A 1059 50.64 28.71 32.20
C SER A 1059 51.18 30.16 31.97
N PRO A 1060 50.50 31.35 32.08
CA PRO A 1060 49.18 31.74 32.64
C PRO A 1060 48.39 32.87 31.87
N GLN A 1061 47.37 33.47 32.53
CA GLN A 1061 46.81 34.85 32.39
C GLN A 1061 45.74 35.19 31.30
N SER A 1062 44.86 36.21 31.44
CA SER A 1062 44.24 36.97 32.59
C SER A 1062 43.29 38.09 32.03
N LYS A 1063 42.35 38.78 32.73
CA LYS A 1063 41.83 38.81 34.13
C LYS A 1063 40.47 39.58 34.23
N LYS A 1064 39.74 39.36 35.35
CA LYS A 1064 38.94 40.29 36.20
C LYS A 1064 38.23 41.57 35.64
N GLU A 1065 36.96 41.68 36.02
CA GLU A 1065 36.27 42.81 36.73
C GLU A 1065 35.70 44.09 36.08
N GLU A 1066 34.60 44.49 36.72
CA GLU A 1066 34.06 45.84 36.98
C GLU A 1066 33.35 46.65 35.89
N SER A 1067 32.66 47.68 36.38
CA SER A 1067 31.47 48.31 35.78
C SER A 1067 31.54 49.84 35.85
N GLU A 1068 30.46 50.47 35.40
CA GLU A 1068 30.07 51.87 35.63
C GLU A 1068 30.63 52.98 34.72
N SER A 1069 29.67 53.63 34.05
CA SER A 1069 29.43 55.08 34.07
C SER A 1069 29.84 55.92 32.85
N LYS A 1070 28.90 56.01 31.90
CA LYS A 1070 28.40 57.30 31.40
C LYS A 1070 27.01 57.17 30.77
#